data_AF-A0A1G0YEM8-F1
#
_entry.id   AF-A0A1G0YEM8-F1
#
_cell.length_a   1.000
_cell.length_b   1.000
_cell.length_c   1.000
_cell.angle_alpha   90.00
_cell.angle_beta   90.00
_cell.angle_gamma   90.00
#
_symmetry.space_group_name_H-M   'P 1'
#
loop_
_entity.id
_entity.type
_entity.pdbx_description
1 polymer ?
#
loop_
_entity_poly.entity_id
_entity_poly.type
_entity_poly.pdbx_seq_one_letter_code
_entity_poly.pdbx_strand_id
1 'polypeptide(L)'
;MKTKISSGKVEIEFAGNDKQLWSYKKQGCKISVPAPVFEIDGRKTVLSVDSFCERSKSKVVSGVTEYVLEGKTKSKTHLKLQLVLRISQKSPFVRFRYILSGDARLTRSSEHDSITYLTLDMKAAKEVREVRLSDFDELVHSYIPSEENVPAQSFKDKMALMGPILCGNDSKKSWLCAYEHGSQPPFRFLEYVLGPDRKIDLRAVRGNYCDGYDLKKGYETVWFDIGVVDGNIDELAKAWREFVLRWMSPNSASRTPYIFYNTWNFQERHQAWEKGKYLDHMNEKRMLEEIEVAHKMGIDVFVLDTGWYQKTGDWEVNMKTFPHGLDRIREKLSKYKMKLGLWFSPTHAAVTSRLAKKHPDCLMSWNGKKSTPNAVWETEESSSYCLCSPYWESFADELIRCVKELGVTYFKWDAIGQFGCDDPGHLHGTSRNSQEERADCYAFEQVRYMSKIIDRVCAACPEAIVDFDITEGHRSVGLAFLASGKYFLINNGPYYRSFDDPQYAPGGGMGSNVFVFPGPARARLCRHPLGYDRWVPSVLFLTHFLPDDPESSQLINIASMILGQNGIWGDLPKISPDGVKLYGRLLGYYKQVRDEVTEAFPVRSGFVGCNPEIHEKIGKNGKGVVCAFTDNKGAYRYITSRRVNKKIKTSDDVVKIKILKDGRAEIIFNFERGGAKIAFFGTE
;
A
#
# COMPACT_ATOMS: atom_id res chain seq x y z
N MET A 1 13.59 -36.04 2.85
CA MET A 1 12.18 -35.66 2.57
C MET A 1 11.63 -34.92 3.76
N LYS A 2 10.87 -33.84 3.54
CA LYS A 2 10.20 -33.11 4.61
C LYS A 2 8.71 -33.41 4.56
N THR A 3 8.19 -34.02 5.62
CA THR A 3 6.78 -34.45 5.67
C THR A 3 5.89 -33.43 6.37
N LYS A 4 6.47 -32.60 7.26
CA LYS A 4 5.74 -31.54 7.97
C LYS A 4 6.61 -30.37 8.41
N ILE A 5 5.97 -29.22 8.65
CA ILE A 5 6.49 -28.04 9.34
C ILE A 5 5.51 -27.63 10.43
N SER A 6 5.99 -27.30 11.63
CA SER A 6 5.16 -26.75 12.70
C SER A 6 5.77 -25.44 13.20
N SER A 7 4.93 -24.42 13.41
CA SER A 7 5.33 -23.11 13.96
C SER A 7 4.79 -22.86 15.37
N GLY A 8 4.12 -23.84 15.97
CA GLY A 8 3.37 -23.69 17.23
C GLY A 8 1.97 -23.08 17.06
N LYS A 9 1.74 -22.26 16.02
CA LYS A 9 0.41 -21.75 15.64
C LYS A 9 -0.26 -22.61 14.57
N VAL A 10 0.53 -23.12 13.63
CA VAL A 10 0.06 -23.87 12.47
C VAL A 10 0.96 -25.08 12.22
N GLU A 11 0.36 -26.12 11.68
CA GLU A 11 1.06 -27.28 11.14
C GLU A 11 0.80 -27.37 9.63
N ILE A 12 1.84 -27.62 8.87
CA ILE A 12 1.78 -27.81 7.42
C ILE A 12 2.28 -29.22 7.11
N GLU A 13 1.50 -29.98 6.36
CA GLU A 13 1.85 -31.34 5.93
C GLU A 13 1.99 -31.40 4.42
N PHE A 14 2.95 -32.20 3.94
CA PHE A 14 3.30 -32.31 2.53
C PHE A 14 2.97 -33.72 2.01
N ALA A 15 1.82 -33.86 1.34
CA ALA A 15 1.36 -35.15 0.83
C ALA A 15 1.73 -35.38 -0.64
N GLY A 16 2.04 -34.32 -1.40
CA GLY A 16 2.59 -34.40 -2.75
C GLY A 16 1.62 -34.89 -3.84
N ASN A 17 0.38 -35.25 -3.53
CA ASN A 17 -0.55 -35.83 -4.51
C ASN A 17 -1.50 -34.79 -5.10
N ASP A 18 -2.22 -35.18 -6.16
CA ASP A 18 -3.09 -34.32 -6.96
C ASP A 18 -4.17 -33.63 -6.10
N LYS A 19 -4.83 -34.38 -5.21
CA LYS A 19 -5.94 -33.89 -4.38
C LYS A 19 -5.47 -33.10 -3.16
N GLN A 20 -4.22 -33.31 -2.75
CA GLN A 20 -3.60 -32.64 -1.60
C GLN A 20 -2.09 -32.60 -1.83
N LEU A 21 -1.60 -31.50 -2.40
CA LEU A 21 -0.17 -31.25 -2.53
C LEU A 21 0.41 -30.98 -1.13
N TRP A 22 -0.28 -30.12 -0.39
CA TRP A 22 0.00 -29.84 1.02
C TRP A 22 -1.29 -29.48 1.75
N SER A 23 -1.24 -29.43 3.08
CA SER A 23 -2.38 -28.98 3.87
C SER A 23 -1.96 -28.13 5.05
N TYR A 24 -2.77 -27.13 5.34
CA TYR A 24 -2.71 -26.31 6.54
C TYR A 24 -3.56 -26.94 7.63
N LYS A 25 -3.07 -26.97 8.86
CA LYS A 25 -3.80 -27.44 10.05
C LYS A 25 -3.66 -26.46 11.21
N LYS A 26 -4.79 -26.15 11.85
CA LYS A 26 -4.85 -25.43 13.14
C LYS A 26 -6.04 -25.91 13.96
N GLN A 27 -5.76 -26.44 15.15
CA GLN A 27 -6.75 -26.80 16.18
C GLN A 27 -7.99 -27.53 15.63
N GLY A 28 -7.79 -28.57 14.83
CA GLY A 28 -8.88 -29.38 14.26
C GLY A 28 -9.53 -28.83 12.98
N CYS A 29 -9.15 -27.64 12.51
CA CYS A 29 -9.45 -27.20 11.14
C CYS A 29 -8.31 -27.61 10.22
N LYS A 30 -8.63 -28.19 9.07
CA LYS A 30 -7.68 -28.57 8.02
C LYS A 30 -8.13 -27.93 6.71
N ILE A 31 -7.24 -27.20 6.05
CA ILE A 31 -7.43 -26.76 4.67
C ILE A 31 -6.47 -27.56 3.80
N SER A 32 -7.01 -28.39 2.92
CA SER A 32 -6.22 -29.11 1.91
C SER A 32 -6.02 -28.21 0.70
N VAL A 33 -4.77 -28.08 0.25
CA VAL A 33 -4.41 -27.34 -0.97
C VAL A 33 -4.03 -28.38 -2.04
N PRO A 34 -4.88 -28.56 -3.08
CA PRO A 34 -4.57 -29.45 -4.20
C PRO A 34 -3.33 -29.01 -4.98
N ALA A 35 -2.82 -29.90 -5.83
CA ALA A 35 -1.74 -29.54 -6.74
C ALA A 35 -2.22 -28.50 -7.77
N PRO A 36 -1.43 -27.45 -8.08
CA PRO A 36 -1.80 -26.50 -9.10
C PRO A 36 -1.87 -27.16 -10.47
N VAL A 37 -2.70 -26.60 -11.35
CA VAL A 37 -2.88 -27.07 -12.72
C VAL A 37 -2.43 -26.00 -13.69
N PHE A 38 -1.46 -26.33 -14.54
CA PHE A 38 -0.85 -25.43 -15.50
C PHE A 38 -0.99 -26.04 -16.89
N GLU A 39 -1.20 -25.22 -17.90
CA GLU A 39 -1.06 -25.70 -19.27
C GLU A 39 0.40 -25.62 -19.74
N ILE A 40 0.93 -26.79 -20.10
CA ILE A 40 2.33 -26.99 -20.43
C ILE A 40 2.39 -27.76 -21.74
N ASP A 41 3.10 -27.19 -22.72
CA ASP A 41 3.23 -27.74 -24.08
C ASP A 41 1.87 -28.16 -24.68
N GLY A 42 0.85 -27.32 -24.52
CA GLY A 42 -0.52 -27.51 -25.02
C GLY A 42 -1.37 -28.48 -24.21
N ARG A 43 -0.94 -28.89 -23.01
CA ARG A 43 -1.66 -29.86 -22.16
C ARG A 43 -1.81 -29.38 -20.73
N LYS A 44 -3.04 -29.45 -20.21
CA LYS A 44 -3.30 -29.24 -18.77
C LYS A 44 -2.59 -30.32 -17.96
N THR A 45 -1.68 -29.88 -17.11
CA THR A 45 -0.78 -30.70 -16.32
C THR A 45 -1.00 -30.40 -14.84
N VAL A 46 -1.38 -31.43 -14.09
CA VAL A 46 -1.47 -31.37 -12.62
C VAL A 46 -0.05 -31.49 -12.05
N LEU A 47 0.39 -30.50 -11.28
CA LEU A 47 1.76 -30.41 -10.77
C LEU A 47 1.91 -31.09 -9.39
N SER A 48 1.54 -32.36 -9.30
CA SER A 48 1.81 -33.18 -8.12
C SER A 48 3.26 -33.68 -8.12
N VAL A 49 3.80 -34.00 -6.95
CA VAL A 49 5.20 -34.39 -6.75
C VAL A 49 5.35 -35.69 -5.97
N ASP A 50 6.44 -36.43 -6.19
CA ASP A 50 6.69 -37.67 -5.43
C ASP A 50 6.85 -37.41 -3.94
N SER A 51 7.68 -36.42 -3.61
CA SER A 51 7.89 -35.93 -2.26
C SER A 51 8.55 -34.56 -2.32
N PHE A 52 8.41 -33.79 -1.24
CA PHE A 52 9.14 -32.53 -1.07
C PHE A 52 10.43 -32.76 -0.29
N CYS A 53 11.51 -32.12 -0.75
CA CYS A 53 12.80 -32.02 -0.05
C CYS A 53 13.09 -30.55 0.27
N GLU A 54 13.52 -30.26 1.50
CA GLU A 54 13.96 -28.91 1.86
C GLU A 54 15.25 -28.56 1.13
N ARG A 55 15.22 -27.45 0.39
CA ARG A 55 16.37 -26.87 -0.30
C ARG A 55 17.03 -25.81 0.55
N SER A 56 16.24 -24.97 1.19
CA SER A 56 16.75 -23.94 2.09
C SER A 56 15.73 -23.59 3.16
N LYS A 57 16.27 -23.02 4.25
CA LYS A 57 15.54 -22.46 5.36
C LYS A 57 16.27 -21.22 5.83
N SER A 58 15.60 -20.07 5.84
CA SER A 58 16.20 -18.79 6.21
C SER A 58 15.25 -17.96 7.08
N LYS A 59 15.81 -17.04 7.87
CA LYS A 59 15.04 -16.02 8.57
C LYS A 59 14.97 -14.80 7.65
N VAL A 60 13.76 -14.33 7.33
CA VAL A 60 13.58 -13.18 6.44
C VAL A 60 13.34 -11.89 7.23
N VAL A 61 12.59 -11.99 8.32
CA VAL A 61 12.41 -10.92 9.31
C VAL A 61 12.25 -11.55 10.69
N SER A 62 12.41 -10.76 11.75
CA SER A 62 12.24 -11.23 13.12
C SER A 62 10.89 -11.95 13.30
N GLY A 63 10.95 -13.23 13.68
CA GLY A 63 9.77 -14.07 13.89
C GLY A 63 9.22 -14.80 12.66
N VAL A 64 9.73 -14.54 11.44
CA VAL A 64 9.30 -15.20 10.19
C VAL A 64 10.41 -16.07 9.63
N THR A 65 10.07 -17.29 9.26
CA THR A 65 10.99 -18.25 8.60
C THR A 65 10.49 -18.56 7.21
N GLU A 66 11.37 -18.47 6.22
CA GLU A 66 11.13 -18.93 4.86
C GLU A 66 11.67 -20.35 4.69
N TYR A 67 10.88 -21.18 4.01
CA TYR A 67 11.23 -22.54 3.62
C TYR A 67 11.09 -22.66 2.12
N VAL A 68 12.10 -23.21 1.46
CA VAL A 68 12.02 -23.59 0.05
C VAL A 68 12.02 -25.11 -0.02
N LEU A 69 10.91 -25.67 -0.49
CA LEU A 69 10.70 -27.11 -0.62
C LEU A 69 10.62 -27.45 -2.11
N GLU A 70 11.35 -28.46 -2.57
CA GLU A 70 11.37 -28.87 -3.98
C GLU A 70 10.93 -30.32 -4.15
N GLY A 71 10.10 -30.56 -5.15
CA GLY A 71 9.72 -31.90 -5.61
C GLY A 71 9.82 -32.02 -7.12
N LYS A 72 10.10 -33.24 -7.60
CA LYS A 72 9.98 -33.59 -9.02
C LYS A 72 8.53 -33.89 -9.33
N THR A 73 8.01 -33.37 -10.44
CA THR A 73 6.61 -33.60 -10.82
C THR A 73 6.40 -35.04 -11.29
N LYS A 74 5.23 -35.60 -10.97
CA LYS A 74 4.81 -36.94 -11.43
C LYS A 74 4.42 -36.97 -12.91
N SER A 75 4.20 -35.81 -13.51
CA SER A 75 3.88 -35.65 -14.93
C SER A 75 5.04 -36.13 -15.82
N LYS A 76 4.73 -36.53 -17.06
CA LYS A 76 5.71 -36.96 -18.08
C LYS A 76 6.74 -35.88 -18.45
N THR A 77 6.57 -34.65 -17.99
CA THR A 77 7.40 -33.49 -18.31
C THR A 77 8.63 -33.34 -17.39
N HIS A 78 8.79 -34.18 -16.35
CA HIS A 78 9.95 -34.18 -15.44
C HIS A 78 10.34 -32.80 -14.87
N LEU A 79 9.34 -31.97 -14.59
CA LEU A 79 9.54 -30.61 -14.10
C LEU A 79 9.94 -30.62 -12.62
N LYS A 80 10.51 -29.51 -12.17
CA LYS A 80 10.75 -29.23 -10.76
C LYS A 80 9.74 -28.21 -10.28
N LEU A 81 8.99 -28.56 -9.24
CA LEU A 81 8.11 -27.65 -8.53
C LEU A 81 8.73 -27.32 -7.18
N GLN A 82 8.95 -26.03 -6.94
CA GLN A 82 9.27 -25.51 -5.62
C GLN A 82 8.04 -24.86 -4.99
N LEU A 83 7.84 -25.14 -3.70
CA LEU A 83 6.90 -24.48 -2.83
C LEU A 83 7.70 -23.62 -1.84
N VAL A 84 7.55 -22.30 -1.95
CA VAL A 84 8.16 -21.35 -1.03
C VAL A 84 7.12 -20.97 0.01
N LEU A 85 7.45 -21.08 1.30
CA LEU A 85 6.57 -20.79 2.42
C LEU A 85 7.22 -19.77 3.36
N ARG A 86 6.51 -18.72 3.75
CA ARG A 86 6.87 -17.85 4.88
C ARG A 86 5.88 -18.06 6.02
N ILE A 87 6.42 -18.41 7.19
CA ILE A 87 5.64 -18.79 8.36
C ILE A 87 6.15 -18.02 9.58
N SER A 88 5.23 -17.35 10.27
CA SER A 88 5.49 -16.73 11.57
C SER A 88 5.12 -17.69 12.71
N GLN A 89 5.90 -17.67 13.79
CA GLN A 89 5.54 -18.37 15.04
C GLN A 89 4.44 -17.63 15.82
N LYS A 90 4.19 -16.37 15.49
CA LYS A 90 3.22 -15.50 16.20
C LYS A 90 1.92 -15.28 15.41
N SER A 91 1.87 -15.74 14.16
CA SER A 91 0.72 -15.56 13.27
C SER A 91 0.12 -16.90 12.83
N PRO A 92 -1.20 -16.99 12.62
CA PRO A 92 -1.83 -18.15 11.99
C PRO A 92 -1.76 -18.12 10.45
N PHE A 93 -1.21 -17.08 9.83
CA PHE A 93 -1.17 -16.98 8.36
C PHE A 93 0.12 -17.57 7.80
N VAL A 94 -0.03 -18.25 6.67
CA VAL A 94 1.05 -18.81 5.86
C VAL A 94 1.03 -18.11 4.51
N ARG A 95 2.13 -17.44 4.18
CA ARG A 95 2.35 -16.88 2.84
C ARG A 95 3.08 -17.91 1.99
N PHE A 96 2.66 -18.13 0.75
CA PHE A 96 3.28 -19.12 -0.13
C PHE A 96 3.26 -18.73 -1.59
N ARG A 97 4.16 -19.32 -2.38
CA ARG A 97 4.18 -19.22 -3.85
C ARG A 97 4.79 -20.46 -4.46
N TYR A 98 4.57 -20.65 -5.75
CA TYR A 98 5.17 -21.73 -6.52
C TYR A 98 6.27 -21.20 -7.44
N ILE A 99 7.33 -21.99 -7.61
CA ILE A 99 8.33 -21.80 -8.66
C ILE A 99 8.38 -23.06 -9.50
N LEU A 100 8.12 -22.93 -10.81
CA LEU A 100 8.12 -24.04 -11.76
C LEU A 100 9.30 -23.89 -12.71
N SER A 101 10.08 -24.96 -12.88
CA SER A 101 11.22 -24.96 -13.81
C SER A 101 11.41 -26.31 -14.49
N GLY A 102 11.96 -26.28 -15.70
CA GLY A 102 12.26 -27.48 -16.49
C GLY A 102 12.32 -27.21 -17.99
N ASP A 103 12.53 -28.26 -18.77
CA ASP A 103 12.59 -28.20 -20.23
C ASP A 103 11.20 -28.34 -20.84
N ALA A 104 10.39 -27.30 -20.69
CA ALA A 104 9.02 -27.21 -21.23
C ALA A 104 8.60 -25.74 -21.34
N ARG A 105 7.44 -25.48 -21.94
CA ARG A 105 6.89 -24.12 -22.05
C ARG A 105 5.51 -24.02 -21.40
N LEU A 106 5.23 -22.88 -20.77
CA LEU A 106 3.86 -22.51 -20.46
C LEU A 106 3.16 -22.14 -21.76
N THR A 107 1.96 -22.68 -21.97
CA THR A 107 1.15 -22.38 -23.14
C THR A 107 -0.23 -21.91 -22.71
N ARG A 108 -0.96 -21.27 -23.62
CA ARG A 108 -2.39 -20.99 -23.44
C ARG A 108 -3.17 -21.41 -24.68
N SER A 109 -4.09 -22.34 -24.51
CA SER A 109 -5.00 -22.82 -25.57
C SER A 109 -6.29 -22.00 -25.67
N SER A 110 -6.51 -21.09 -24.72
CA SER A 110 -7.64 -20.16 -24.67
C SER A 110 -7.17 -18.70 -24.63
N GLU A 111 -8.11 -17.77 -24.76
CA GLU A 111 -7.85 -16.32 -24.60
C GLU A 111 -7.35 -15.95 -23.19
N HIS A 112 -7.63 -16.79 -22.19
CA HIS A 112 -7.18 -16.62 -20.82
C HIS A 112 -5.92 -17.44 -20.50
N ASP A 113 -5.14 -16.93 -19.55
CA ASP A 113 -4.06 -17.68 -18.90
C ASP A 113 -4.60 -18.99 -18.30
N SER A 114 -3.94 -20.11 -18.61
CA SER A 114 -4.44 -21.46 -18.32
C SER A 114 -3.78 -22.01 -17.04
N ILE A 115 -3.93 -21.27 -15.93
CA ILE A 115 -3.42 -21.64 -14.60
C ILE A 115 -4.54 -21.64 -13.56
N THR A 116 -4.70 -22.77 -12.87
CA THR A 116 -5.42 -22.86 -11.59
C THR A 116 -4.40 -23.03 -10.46
N TYR A 117 -4.26 -22.01 -9.61
CA TYR A 117 -3.27 -21.96 -8.55
C TYR A 117 -3.61 -22.87 -7.37
N LEU A 118 -4.90 -22.93 -7.03
CA LEU A 118 -5.45 -23.77 -5.98
C LEU A 118 -6.98 -23.82 -6.10
N THR A 119 -7.57 -24.79 -5.42
CA THR A 119 -9.01 -24.91 -5.22
C THR A 119 -9.31 -24.95 -3.73
N LEU A 120 -10.25 -24.12 -3.28
CA LEU A 120 -10.74 -24.07 -1.90
C LEU A 120 -12.05 -24.85 -1.77
N ASP A 121 -12.22 -25.61 -0.68
CA ASP A 121 -13.49 -26.23 -0.33
C ASP A 121 -14.26 -25.33 0.65
N MET A 122 -15.41 -24.80 0.22
CA MET A 122 -16.25 -23.88 1.00
C MET A 122 -17.56 -24.53 1.45
N LYS A 123 -17.67 -25.86 1.44
CA LYS A 123 -18.88 -26.57 1.89
C LYS A 123 -19.24 -26.29 3.35
N ALA A 124 -18.23 -26.18 4.20
CA ALA A 124 -18.42 -25.88 5.62
C ALA A 124 -18.74 -24.39 5.89
N ALA A 125 -18.48 -23.50 4.94
CA ALA A 125 -18.79 -22.07 5.10
C ALA A 125 -20.29 -21.87 5.10
N LYS A 126 -20.80 -21.18 6.12
CA LYS A 126 -22.17 -20.62 6.14
C LYS A 126 -22.20 -19.19 5.62
N GLU A 127 -21.10 -18.48 5.80
CA GLU A 127 -20.90 -17.13 5.28
C GLU A 127 -19.62 -17.11 4.44
N VAL A 128 -19.68 -16.41 3.30
CA VAL A 128 -18.55 -16.16 2.41
C VAL A 128 -18.54 -14.67 2.10
N ARG A 129 -17.37 -14.03 2.20
CA ARG A 129 -17.20 -12.61 1.87
C ARG A 129 -16.05 -12.40 0.91
N GLU A 130 -16.25 -11.50 -0.04
CA GLU A 130 -15.19 -10.91 -0.85
C GLU A 130 -14.76 -9.59 -0.23
N VAL A 131 -13.45 -9.35 -0.18
CA VAL A 131 -12.89 -8.05 0.20
C VAL A 131 -12.02 -7.55 -0.94
N ARG A 132 -12.41 -6.41 -1.54
CA ARG A 132 -11.66 -5.72 -2.59
C ARG A 132 -10.91 -4.53 -1.99
N LEU A 133 -9.73 -4.25 -2.54
CA LEU A 133 -8.84 -3.20 -2.04
C LEU A 133 -8.66 -2.03 -3.02
N SER A 134 -9.22 -2.13 -4.22
CA SER A 134 -8.86 -1.30 -5.36
C SER A 134 -10.08 -0.76 -6.11
N ASP A 135 -11.20 -0.54 -5.42
CA ASP A 135 -12.35 0.12 -6.01
C ASP A 135 -12.06 1.64 -6.02
N PHE A 136 -11.97 2.25 -7.20
CA PHE A 136 -11.73 3.70 -7.32
C PHE A 136 -13.05 4.45 -7.23
N ASP A 137 -13.19 5.30 -6.22
CA ASP A 137 -14.36 6.15 -6.03
C ASP A 137 -14.05 7.57 -6.51
N GLU A 138 -14.63 7.93 -7.66
CA GLU A 138 -14.46 9.23 -8.32
C GLU A 138 -14.94 10.41 -7.46
N LEU A 139 -15.91 10.18 -6.56
CA LEU A 139 -16.46 11.23 -5.70
C LEU A 139 -15.41 11.72 -4.70
N VAL A 140 -14.63 10.79 -4.15
CA VAL A 140 -13.55 11.09 -3.21
C VAL A 140 -12.18 11.14 -3.91
N HIS A 141 -12.13 10.79 -5.20
CA HIS A 141 -10.94 10.65 -6.03
C HIS A 141 -9.84 9.85 -5.32
N SER A 142 -10.21 8.65 -4.88
CA SER A 142 -9.34 7.77 -4.11
C SER A 142 -9.80 6.33 -4.29
N TYR A 143 -8.85 5.41 -4.18
CA TYR A 143 -9.17 4.01 -3.94
C TYR A 143 -9.80 3.84 -2.55
N ILE A 144 -10.81 2.97 -2.48
CA ILE A 144 -11.50 2.57 -1.26
C ILE A 144 -11.61 1.04 -1.18
N PRO A 145 -11.68 0.46 0.04
CA PRO A 145 -11.96 -0.95 0.18
C PRO A 145 -13.47 -1.21 0.14
N SER A 146 -13.85 -2.40 -0.32
CA SER A 146 -15.22 -2.90 -0.22
C SER A 146 -15.22 -4.30 0.41
N GLU A 147 -16.28 -4.62 1.15
CA GLU A 147 -16.51 -5.91 1.78
C GLU A 147 -17.94 -6.35 1.45
N GLU A 148 -18.07 -7.39 0.64
CA GLU A 148 -19.34 -7.85 0.09
C GLU A 148 -19.62 -9.30 0.50
N ASN A 149 -20.85 -9.57 0.94
CA ASN A 149 -21.31 -10.94 1.14
C ASN A 149 -21.47 -11.61 -0.21
N VAL A 150 -21.06 -12.87 -0.33
CA VAL A 150 -21.23 -13.70 -1.52
C VAL A 150 -22.47 -14.58 -1.34
N PRO A 151 -23.59 -14.28 -2.02
CA PRO A 151 -24.82 -15.07 -1.90
C PRO A 151 -24.62 -16.52 -2.33
N ALA A 152 -25.38 -17.45 -1.74
CA ALA A 152 -25.35 -18.85 -2.16
C ALA A 152 -25.72 -19.04 -3.65
N GLN A 153 -26.55 -18.13 -4.19
CA GLN A 153 -26.94 -18.14 -5.60
C GLN A 153 -25.73 -17.91 -6.54
N SER A 154 -24.75 -17.10 -6.14
CA SER A 154 -23.53 -16.85 -6.92
C SER A 154 -22.73 -18.13 -7.21
N PHE A 155 -22.83 -19.15 -6.36
CA PHE A 155 -22.21 -20.47 -6.61
C PHE A 155 -22.96 -21.28 -7.66
N LYS A 156 -24.29 -21.19 -7.70
CA LYS A 156 -25.11 -21.85 -8.72
C LYS A 156 -24.89 -21.20 -10.09
N ASP A 157 -24.74 -19.88 -10.09
CA ASP A 157 -24.55 -19.06 -11.29
C ASP A 157 -23.11 -19.05 -11.78
N LYS A 158 -22.19 -19.72 -11.05
CA LYS A 158 -20.76 -19.82 -11.39
C LYS A 158 -20.08 -18.46 -11.55
N MET A 159 -20.42 -17.51 -10.66
CA MET A 159 -19.85 -16.18 -10.69
C MET A 159 -18.33 -16.21 -10.47
N ALA A 160 -17.64 -15.19 -10.98
CA ALA A 160 -16.24 -14.93 -10.71
C ALA A 160 -16.11 -13.68 -9.83
N LEU A 161 -15.30 -13.77 -8.78
CA LEU A 161 -15.01 -12.67 -7.85
C LEU A 161 -13.62 -12.13 -8.10
N MET A 162 -13.46 -10.82 -7.96
CA MET A 162 -12.19 -10.13 -8.15
C MET A 162 -11.19 -10.52 -7.04
N GLY A 163 -11.54 -10.33 -5.77
CA GLY A 163 -10.60 -10.37 -4.66
C GLY A 163 -9.93 -9.01 -4.39
N PRO A 164 -8.73 -8.96 -3.77
CA PRO A 164 -7.81 -10.09 -3.62
C PRO A 164 -8.12 -11.05 -2.47
N ILE A 165 -8.98 -10.66 -1.53
CA ILE A 165 -9.21 -11.42 -0.30
C ILE A 165 -10.58 -12.11 -0.37
N LEU A 166 -10.60 -13.41 -0.04
CA LEU A 166 -11.80 -14.20 0.11
C LEU A 166 -11.85 -14.82 1.50
N CYS A 167 -12.98 -14.64 2.18
CA CYS A 167 -13.19 -15.13 3.54
C CYS A 167 -14.32 -16.17 3.60
N GLY A 168 -14.18 -17.14 4.51
CA GLY A 168 -15.25 -18.06 4.89
C GLY A 168 -15.44 -18.12 6.41
N ASN A 169 -16.65 -18.42 6.86
CA ASN A 169 -16.96 -18.65 8.27
C ASN A 169 -17.95 -19.81 8.45
N ASP A 170 -17.70 -20.70 9.43
CA ASP A 170 -18.54 -21.87 9.76
C ASP A 170 -19.39 -21.70 11.04
N SER A 171 -19.53 -20.46 11.53
CA SER A 171 -20.03 -20.02 12.85
C SER A 171 -19.06 -20.10 14.02
N LYS A 172 -17.98 -20.89 13.94
CA LYS A 172 -17.01 -21.04 15.04
C LYS A 172 -15.62 -20.55 14.65
N LYS A 173 -15.26 -20.70 13.38
CA LYS A 173 -13.98 -20.36 12.82
C LYS A 173 -14.16 -19.62 11.53
N SER A 174 -13.21 -18.73 11.28
CA SER A 174 -13.11 -17.96 10.06
C SER A 174 -11.78 -18.24 9.39
N TRP A 175 -11.77 -18.26 8.07
CA TRP A 175 -10.57 -18.45 7.28
C TRP A 175 -10.51 -17.48 6.11
N LEU A 176 -9.30 -17.26 5.63
CA LEU A 176 -8.98 -16.35 4.54
C LEU A 176 -8.08 -17.08 3.53
N CYS A 177 -8.34 -16.82 2.25
CA CYS A 177 -7.39 -17.00 1.15
C CYS A 177 -7.21 -15.65 0.47
N ALA A 178 -5.97 -15.26 0.19
CA ALA A 178 -5.66 -14.04 -0.55
C ALA A 178 -4.58 -14.29 -1.60
N TYR A 179 -4.57 -13.48 -2.65
CA TYR A 179 -3.47 -13.36 -3.59
C TYR A 179 -2.92 -11.93 -3.55
N GLU A 180 -1.63 -11.73 -3.81
CA GLU A 180 -1.02 -10.42 -3.56
C GLU A 180 -1.33 -9.37 -4.62
N HIS A 181 -1.54 -9.78 -5.87
CA HIS A 181 -1.74 -8.87 -6.99
C HIS A 181 -2.98 -7.98 -6.82
N GLY A 182 -2.95 -6.78 -7.41
CA GLY A 182 -4.01 -5.78 -7.31
C GLY A 182 -4.97 -5.78 -8.51
N SER A 183 -5.74 -6.85 -8.71
CA SER A 183 -6.76 -6.83 -9.76
C SER A 183 -7.85 -5.81 -9.44
N GLN A 184 -8.23 -4.97 -10.41
CA GLN A 184 -9.21 -3.89 -10.24
C GLN A 184 -10.22 -3.90 -11.38
N PRO A 185 -11.52 -3.62 -11.18
CA PRO A 185 -12.47 -3.57 -12.30
C PRO A 185 -12.07 -2.53 -13.37
N PRO A 186 -12.18 -2.83 -14.67
CA PRO A 186 -12.56 -4.11 -15.29
C PRO A 186 -11.37 -5.10 -15.48
N PHE A 187 -10.17 -4.72 -15.06
CA PHE A 187 -8.91 -5.45 -15.19
C PHE A 187 -8.69 -6.56 -14.14
N ARG A 188 -9.32 -7.72 -14.37
CA ARG A 188 -9.01 -8.98 -13.67
C ARG A 188 -7.71 -9.61 -14.19
N PHE A 189 -6.71 -9.80 -13.33
CA PHE A 189 -5.51 -10.60 -13.64
C PHE A 189 -5.58 -11.99 -13.01
N LEU A 190 -6.18 -12.06 -11.82
CA LEU A 190 -6.58 -13.28 -11.12
C LEU A 190 -8.02 -13.14 -10.65
N GLU A 191 -8.70 -14.27 -10.46
CA GLU A 191 -10.07 -14.30 -9.94
C GLU A 191 -10.36 -15.58 -9.16
N TYR A 192 -11.41 -15.50 -8.32
CA TYR A 192 -12.00 -16.64 -7.65
C TYR A 192 -13.26 -17.09 -8.40
N VAL A 193 -13.24 -18.28 -8.99
CA VAL A 193 -14.38 -18.84 -9.74
C VAL A 193 -15.18 -19.78 -8.85
N LEU A 194 -16.47 -19.52 -8.72
CA LEU A 194 -17.34 -20.26 -7.82
C LEU A 194 -17.91 -21.49 -8.53
N GLY A 195 -17.81 -22.64 -7.87
CA GLY A 195 -18.35 -23.91 -8.32
C GLY A 195 -19.71 -24.22 -7.66
N PRO A 196 -20.66 -24.85 -8.38
CA PRO A 196 -21.94 -25.27 -7.78
C PRO A 196 -21.78 -26.30 -6.65
N ASP A 197 -20.65 -27.00 -6.59
CA ASP A 197 -20.29 -27.94 -5.52
C ASP A 197 -19.67 -27.26 -4.29
N ARG A 198 -19.75 -25.92 -4.22
CA ARG A 198 -19.15 -25.06 -3.19
C ARG A 198 -17.63 -25.10 -3.15
N LYS A 199 -16.96 -25.52 -4.24
CA LYS A 199 -15.54 -25.27 -4.41
C LYS A 199 -15.30 -23.93 -5.08
N ILE A 200 -14.13 -23.36 -4.88
CA ILE A 200 -13.71 -22.12 -5.51
C ILE A 200 -12.31 -22.29 -6.08
N ASP A 201 -12.16 -22.07 -7.38
CA ASP A 201 -10.85 -22.08 -8.05
C ASP A 201 -10.26 -20.68 -8.04
N LEU A 202 -9.04 -20.53 -7.53
CA LEU A 202 -8.24 -19.32 -7.73
C LEU A 202 -7.42 -19.51 -9.01
N ARG A 203 -7.75 -18.75 -10.06
CA ARG A 203 -7.15 -18.91 -11.39
C ARG A 203 -6.53 -17.62 -11.93
N ALA A 204 -5.59 -17.79 -12.85
CA ALA A 204 -5.10 -16.72 -13.70
C ALA A 204 -6.16 -16.35 -14.75
N VAL A 205 -6.15 -15.09 -15.18
CA VAL A 205 -7.04 -14.56 -16.22
C VAL A 205 -6.24 -14.01 -17.39
N ARG A 206 -5.27 -13.13 -17.12
CA ARG A 206 -4.39 -12.51 -18.12
C ARG A 206 -3.09 -12.01 -17.50
N GLY A 207 -2.05 -11.87 -18.32
CA GLY A 207 -0.78 -11.22 -17.99
C GLY A 207 0.13 -11.99 -17.04
N ASN A 208 -0.30 -13.12 -16.48
CA ASN A 208 0.49 -13.91 -15.54
C ASN A 208 1.71 -14.55 -16.21
N TYR A 209 1.62 -14.80 -17.52
CA TYR A 209 2.71 -15.19 -18.40
C TYR A 209 2.33 -14.84 -19.84
N CYS A 210 3.32 -14.83 -20.72
CA CYS A 210 3.12 -14.73 -22.15
C CYS A 210 3.27 -16.13 -22.78
N ASP A 211 2.44 -16.48 -23.76
CA ASP A 211 2.38 -17.78 -24.43
C ASP A 211 3.76 -18.21 -24.94
N GLY A 212 4.09 -19.47 -24.72
CA GLY A 212 5.41 -20.03 -25.00
C GLY A 212 6.49 -19.62 -24.01
N TYR A 213 6.14 -19.15 -22.80
CA TYR A 213 7.11 -18.83 -21.74
C TYR A 213 8.02 -20.03 -21.44
N ASP A 214 9.33 -19.81 -21.54
CA ASP A 214 10.34 -20.86 -21.35
C ASP A 214 10.58 -21.15 -19.86
N LEU A 215 10.19 -22.34 -19.40
CA LEU A 215 10.35 -22.77 -18.01
C LEU A 215 11.81 -22.99 -17.60
N LYS A 216 12.78 -22.96 -18.53
CA LYS A 216 14.22 -22.92 -18.17
C LYS A 216 14.58 -21.66 -17.39
N LYS A 217 13.82 -20.58 -17.56
CA LYS A 217 14.01 -19.31 -16.84
C LYS A 217 13.49 -19.35 -15.39
N GLY A 218 12.68 -20.36 -15.05
CA GLY A 218 11.99 -20.45 -13.77
C GLY A 218 10.79 -19.49 -13.70
N TYR A 219 9.59 -20.05 -13.69
CA TYR A 219 8.36 -19.29 -13.54
C TYR A 219 7.98 -19.15 -12.07
N GLU A 220 7.86 -17.91 -11.58
CA GLU A 220 7.41 -17.62 -10.21
C GLU A 220 5.97 -17.09 -10.22
N THR A 221 5.08 -17.77 -9.49
CA THR A 221 3.74 -17.22 -9.23
C THR A 221 3.82 -16.01 -8.32
N VAL A 222 2.74 -15.23 -8.29
CA VAL A 222 2.49 -14.28 -7.20
C VAL A 222 2.43 -15.01 -5.86
N TRP A 223 2.60 -14.27 -4.77
CA TRP A 223 2.34 -14.77 -3.42
C TRP A 223 0.85 -14.89 -3.13
N PHE A 224 0.54 -15.92 -2.36
CA PHE A 224 -0.77 -16.21 -1.80
C PHE A 224 -0.66 -16.26 -0.28
N ASP A 225 -1.76 -16.02 0.42
CA ASP A 225 -1.84 -16.12 1.87
C ASP A 225 -3.03 -16.99 2.27
N ILE A 226 -2.85 -17.87 3.25
CA ILE A 226 -3.94 -18.66 3.83
C ILE A 226 -3.84 -18.70 5.35
N GLY A 227 -4.98 -18.65 6.05
CA GLY A 227 -4.99 -18.75 7.50
C GLY A 227 -6.37 -19.00 8.09
N VAL A 228 -6.38 -19.50 9.33
CA VAL A 228 -7.60 -19.80 10.09
C VAL A 228 -7.54 -19.17 11.47
N VAL A 229 -8.62 -18.51 11.87
CA VAL A 229 -8.79 -17.83 13.15
C VAL A 229 -10.07 -18.33 13.81
N ASP A 230 -10.05 -18.39 15.14
CA ASP A 230 -11.23 -18.76 15.92
C ASP A 230 -12.13 -17.53 16.08
N GLY A 231 -13.44 -17.72 15.99
CA GLY A 231 -14.42 -16.64 16.00
C GLY A 231 -14.95 -16.28 14.62
N ASN A 232 -15.46 -15.05 14.52
CA ASN A 232 -16.13 -14.53 13.34
C ASN A 232 -15.14 -13.80 12.40
N ILE A 233 -15.68 -13.22 11.33
CA ILE A 233 -14.90 -12.46 10.35
C ILE A 233 -14.23 -11.22 10.97
N ASP A 234 -14.76 -10.64 12.04
CA ASP A 234 -14.07 -9.53 12.73
C ASP A 234 -12.79 -9.99 13.43
N GLU A 235 -12.79 -11.17 14.05
CA GLU A 235 -11.57 -11.75 14.63
C GLU A 235 -10.56 -12.14 13.55
N LEU A 236 -11.04 -12.62 12.39
CA LEU A 236 -10.20 -12.84 11.22
C LEU A 236 -9.55 -11.54 10.72
N ALA A 237 -10.34 -10.48 10.54
CA ALA A 237 -9.86 -9.17 10.08
C ALA A 237 -8.82 -8.58 11.05
N LYS A 238 -9.06 -8.66 12.37
CA LYS A 238 -8.10 -8.25 13.41
C LYS A 238 -6.76 -8.99 13.26
N ALA A 239 -6.80 -10.31 13.15
CA ALA A 239 -5.59 -11.12 13.05
C ALA A 239 -4.85 -10.90 11.72
N TRP A 240 -5.60 -10.75 10.62
CA TRP A 240 -5.05 -10.45 9.30
C TRP A 240 -4.36 -9.09 9.28
N ARG A 241 -5.03 -8.05 9.79
CA ARG A 241 -4.46 -6.71 9.94
C ARG A 241 -3.15 -6.73 10.73
N GLU A 242 -3.10 -7.48 11.84
CA GLU A 242 -1.87 -7.65 12.62
C GLU A 242 -0.77 -8.35 11.81
N PHE A 243 -1.13 -9.32 10.96
CA PHE A 243 -0.20 -9.97 10.05
C PHE A 243 0.38 -9.05 8.99
N VAL A 244 -0.44 -8.22 8.35
CA VAL A 244 0.02 -7.20 7.41
C VAL A 244 0.97 -6.21 8.09
N LEU A 245 0.66 -5.81 9.32
CA LEU A 245 1.46 -4.88 10.11
C LEU A 245 2.84 -5.44 10.46
N ARG A 246 2.90 -6.70 10.90
CA ARG A 246 4.09 -7.22 11.60
C ARG A 246 4.90 -8.29 10.85
N TRP A 247 4.27 -9.07 9.98
CA TRP A 247 4.87 -10.32 9.48
C TRP A 247 4.81 -10.51 7.97
N MET A 248 4.00 -9.73 7.25
CA MET A 248 3.90 -9.83 5.79
C MET A 248 5.17 -9.36 5.07
N SER A 249 5.72 -8.22 5.49
CA SER A 249 6.85 -7.60 4.81
C SER A 249 8.17 -7.80 5.55
N PRO A 250 9.27 -8.05 4.82
CA PRO A 250 10.61 -7.94 5.38
C PRO A 250 11.06 -6.49 5.61
N ASN A 251 10.46 -5.52 4.92
CA ASN A 251 10.83 -4.10 4.97
C ASN A 251 9.95 -3.38 6.01
N SER A 252 10.31 -3.50 7.29
CA SER A 252 9.46 -3.04 8.39
C SER A 252 9.41 -1.52 8.57
N ALA A 253 10.36 -0.76 8.01
CA ALA A 253 10.44 0.69 8.18
C ALA A 253 9.16 1.42 7.71
N SER A 254 8.49 0.91 6.67
CA SER A 254 7.24 1.52 6.16
C SER A 254 6.04 1.37 7.13
N ARG A 255 6.18 0.55 8.18
CA ARG A 255 5.15 0.38 9.24
C ARG A 255 5.36 1.29 10.45
N THR A 256 6.45 2.07 10.47
CA THR A 256 6.69 3.02 11.55
C THR A 256 5.79 4.25 11.38
N PRO A 257 5.03 4.67 12.40
CA PRO A 257 4.11 5.80 12.34
C PRO A 257 4.84 7.16 12.44
N TYR A 258 5.78 7.40 11.54
CA TYR A 258 6.41 8.70 11.37
C TYR A 258 5.38 9.75 10.95
N ILE A 259 5.62 11.01 11.32
CA ILE A 259 4.85 12.16 10.82
C ILE A 259 5.63 12.76 9.64
N PHE A 260 4.96 12.84 8.48
CA PHE A 260 5.57 13.27 7.23
C PHE A 260 5.12 14.69 6.89
N TYR A 261 6.06 15.50 6.41
CA TYR A 261 5.75 16.74 5.70
C TYR A 261 6.34 16.68 4.30
N ASN A 262 5.59 17.15 3.32
CA ASN A 262 6.01 17.20 1.93
C ASN A 262 5.71 18.60 1.34
N THR A 263 6.62 19.11 0.53
CA THR A 263 6.62 20.50 0.04
C THR A 263 5.62 20.77 -1.10
N TRP A 264 5.07 19.72 -1.73
CA TRP A 264 4.31 19.81 -2.98
C TRP A 264 3.15 20.78 -2.93
N ASN A 265 2.35 20.74 -1.86
CA ASN A 265 1.15 21.56 -1.78
C ASN A 265 1.44 23.07 -1.77
N PHE A 266 2.58 23.50 -1.22
CA PHE A 266 2.98 24.90 -1.33
C PHE A 266 3.33 25.27 -2.77
N GLN A 267 4.06 24.42 -3.49
CA GLN A 267 4.40 24.62 -4.91
C GLN A 267 3.14 24.73 -5.77
N GLU A 268 2.17 23.87 -5.54
CA GLU A 268 0.88 23.89 -6.25
C GLU A 268 0.08 25.17 -5.93
N ARG A 269 0.00 25.57 -4.66
CA ARG A 269 -0.68 26.83 -4.26
C ARG A 269 -0.01 28.05 -4.88
N HIS A 270 1.31 28.09 -4.92
CA HIS A 270 2.06 29.16 -5.56
C HIS A 270 1.73 29.28 -7.04
N GLN A 271 1.72 28.15 -7.76
CA GLN A 271 1.35 28.12 -9.17
C GLN A 271 -0.13 28.51 -9.38
N ALA A 272 -1.03 27.98 -8.55
CA ALA A 272 -2.47 28.16 -8.72
C ALA A 272 -2.95 29.58 -8.34
N TRP A 273 -2.50 30.11 -7.19
CA TRP A 273 -2.99 31.35 -6.60
C TRP A 273 -2.13 32.55 -6.96
N GLU A 274 -0.81 32.39 -6.89
CA GLU A 274 0.15 33.48 -7.12
C GLU A 274 0.60 33.54 -8.59
N LYS A 275 0.17 32.57 -9.41
CA LYS A 275 0.51 32.44 -10.85
C LYS A 275 2.02 32.38 -11.11
N GLY A 276 2.79 31.92 -10.13
CA GLY A 276 4.22 31.65 -10.28
C GLY A 276 4.49 30.32 -10.98
N LYS A 277 5.77 29.93 -11.03
CA LYS A 277 6.21 28.61 -11.52
C LYS A 277 6.32 27.62 -10.36
N TYR A 278 6.08 26.33 -10.62
CA TYR A 278 6.10 25.30 -9.58
C TYR A 278 7.42 25.26 -8.80
N LEU A 279 8.54 25.54 -9.46
CA LEU A 279 9.87 25.40 -8.86
C LEU A 279 10.46 26.70 -8.30
N ASP A 280 9.76 27.84 -8.36
CA ASP A 280 10.29 29.16 -7.93
C ASP A 280 10.87 29.13 -6.51
N HIS A 281 10.24 28.37 -5.62
CA HIS A 281 10.60 28.30 -4.20
C HIS A 281 11.30 26.98 -3.79
N MET A 282 11.61 26.11 -4.74
CA MET A 282 12.38 24.88 -4.48
C MET A 282 13.88 25.19 -4.42
N ASN A 283 14.34 25.77 -3.30
CA ASN A 283 15.72 26.19 -3.10
C ASN A 283 16.17 26.07 -1.63
N GLU A 284 17.50 26.08 -1.42
CA GLU A 284 18.13 25.86 -0.10
C GLU A 284 17.55 26.79 0.98
N LYS A 285 17.41 28.09 0.70
CA LYS A 285 16.94 29.08 1.68
C LYS A 285 15.54 28.73 2.17
N ARG A 286 14.60 28.53 1.25
CA ARG A 286 13.20 28.22 1.59
C ARG A 286 13.11 26.90 2.36
N MET A 287 13.81 25.87 1.92
CA MET A 287 13.81 24.56 2.61
C MET A 287 14.34 24.67 4.04
N LEU A 288 15.40 25.46 4.27
CA LEU A 288 15.91 25.72 5.62
C LEU A 288 14.89 26.43 6.52
N GLU A 289 14.07 27.34 5.98
CA GLU A 289 12.99 28.02 6.72
C GLU A 289 11.87 27.04 7.10
N GLU A 290 11.42 26.22 6.15
CA GLU A 290 10.37 25.22 6.41
C GLU A 290 10.81 24.17 7.44
N ILE A 291 12.07 23.74 7.39
CA ILE A 291 12.64 22.77 8.34
C ILE A 291 12.58 23.28 9.79
N GLU A 292 12.77 24.59 10.03
CA GLU A 292 12.64 25.16 11.38
C GLU A 292 11.23 25.01 11.93
N VAL A 293 10.22 25.28 11.09
CA VAL A 293 8.83 25.18 11.49
C VAL A 293 8.44 23.71 11.66
N ALA A 294 8.88 22.85 10.73
CA ALA A 294 8.64 21.42 10.78
C ALA A 294 9.13 20.79 12.09
N HIS A 295 10.34 21.16 12.53
CA HIS A 295 10.90 20.74 13.80
C HIS A 295 10.02 21.14 14.99
N LYS A 296 9.59 22.41 15.04
CA LYS A 296 8.73 22.93 16.13
C LYS A 296 7.36 22.26 16.17
N MET A 297 6.82 21.86 15.02
CA MET A 297 5.57 21.10 14.93
C MET A 297 5.73 19.62 15.33
N GLY A 298 6.96 19.09 15.36
CA GLY A 298 7.23 17.70 15.68
C GLY A 298 7.13 16.75 14.47
N ILE A 299 7.43 17.21 13.27
CA ILE A 299 7.55 16.35 12.08
C ILE A 299 8.76 15.41 12.22
N ASP A 300 8.68 14.20 11.66
CA ASP A 300 9.76 13.19 11.69
C ASP A 300 10.49 13.08 10.34
N VAL A 301 9.76 13.24 9.22
CA VAL A 301 10.29 13.08 7.86
C VAL A 301 9.96 14.34 7.05
N PHE A 302 10.99 15.00 6.54
CA PHE A 302 10.87 16.19 5.70
C PHE A 302 11.18 15.80 4.26
N VAL A 303 10.17 15.89 3.38
CA VAL A 303 10.24 15.42 2.00
C VAL A 303 10.34 16.60 1.05
N LEU A 304 11.45 16.72 0.33
CA LEU A 304 11.57 17.65 -0.79
C LEU A 304 10.88 17.00 -1.98
N ASP A 305 9.79 17.61 -2.45
CA ASP A 305 9.09 17.17 -3.63
C ASP A 305 9.83 17.59 -4.92
N THR A 306 9.19 17.55 -6.08
CA THR A 306 9.82 17.82 -7.38
C THR A 306 10.61 19.14 -7.41
N GLY A 307 11.79 19.11 -8.04
CA GLY A 307 12.70 20.26 -8.23
C GLY A 307 14.00 20.26 -7.43
N TRP A 308 14.21 19.31 -6.50
CA TRP A 308 15.49 19.13 -5.81
C TRP A 308 16.63 18.68 -6.74
N TYR A 309 16.26 18.09 -7.88
CA TYR A 309 17.15 17.44 -8.85
C TYR A 309 17.35 18.31 -10.10
N GLN A 310 18.46 18.08 -10.83
CA GLN A 310 18.76 18.77 -12.09
C GLN A 310 17.94 18.21 -13.25
N LYS A 311 17.85 16.88 -13.36
CA LYS A 311 17.11 16.17 -14.40
C LYS A 311 16.62 14.80 -13.94
N THR A 312 15.54 14.33 -14.55
CA THR A 312 15.00 12.98 -14.32
C THR A 312 15.97 11.91 -14.84
N GLY A 313 15.94 10.73 -14.23
CA GLY A 313 16.84 9.63 -14.55
C GLY A 313 18.15 9.67 -13.76
N ASP A 314 18.90 10.77 -13.80
CA ASP A 314 20.20 10.88 -13.11
C ASP A 314 20.09 11.33 -11.64
N TRP A 315 19.00 12.00 -11.27
CA TRP A 315 18.67 12.39 -9.88
C TRP A 315 19.82 13.05 -9.10
N GLU A 316 20.60 13.89 -9.79
CA GLU A 316 21.64 14.72 -9.19
C GLU A 316 21.04 16.00 -8.64
N VAL A 317 21.57 16.49 -7.52
CA VAL A 317 21.06 17.72 -6.88
C VAL A 317 21.23 18.93 -7.82
N ASN A 318 20.20 19.76 -7.90
CA ASN A 318 20.28 20.99 -8.67
C ASN A 318 21.15 22.04 -7.96
N MET A 319 22.44 22.09 -8.31
CA MET A 319 23.40 23.02 -7.70
C MET A 319 23.08 24.51 -7.92
N LYS A 320 22.18 24.85 -8.84
CA LYS A 320 21.75 26.25 -9.04
C LYS A 320 20.82 26.72 -7.92
N THR A 321 19.90 25.87 -7.47
CA THR A 321 18.95 26.17 -6.38
C THR A 321 19.45 25.68 -5.02
N PHE A 322 20.40 24.75 -5.02
CA PHE A 322 21.07 24.19 -3.85
C PHE A 322 22.60 24.32 -4.00
N PRO A 323 23.18 25.52 -3.82
CA PRO A 323 24.59 25.79 -4.09
C PRO A 323 25.58 24.98 -3.24
N HIS A 324 25.13 24.43 -2.10
CA HIS A 324 25.92 23.55 -1.23
C HIS A 324 25.46 22.08 -1.33
N GLY A 325 24.81 21.70 -2.43
CA GLY A 325 24.08 20.44 -2.50
C GLY A 325 23.02 20.37 -1.40
N LEU A 326 22.77 19.17 -0.87
CA LEU A 326 21.84 18.99 0.26
C LEU A 326 22.53 19.00 1.63
N ASP A 327 23.82 19.34 1.72
CA ASP A 327 24.59 19.17 2.96
C ASP A 327 24.05 20.02 4.12
N ARG A 328 23.74 21.30 3.88
CA ARG A 328 23.13 22.17 4.90
C ARG A 328 21.74 21.71 5.33
N ILE A 329 20.97 21.18 4.39
CA ILE A 329 19.65 20.58 4.68
C ILE A 329 19.83 19.36 5.58
N ARG A 330 20.73 18.45 5.22
CA ARG A 330 21.03 17.23 5.98
C ARG A 330 21.57 17.54 7.37
N GLU A 331 22.48 18.49 7.51
CA GLU A 331 23.01 18.92 8.80
C GLU A 331 21.88 19.39 9.72
N LYS A 332 20.97 20.21 9.19
CA LYS A 332 19.84 20.74 9.93
C LYS A 332 18.81 19.67 10.31
N LEU A 333 18.47 18.79 9.37
CA LEU A 333 17.60 17.64 9.64
C LEU A 333 18.21 16.73 10.71
N SER A 334 19.52 16.44 10.63
CA SER A 334 20.24 15.62 11.62
C SER A 334 20.22 16.25 13.01
N LYS A 335 20.50 17.57 13.11
CA LYS A 335 20.39 18.35 14.37
C LYS A 335 19.00 18.20 15.01
N TYR A 336 17.95 18.14 14.19
CA TYR A 336 16.56 18.00 14.64
C TYR A 336 16.06 16.55 14.70
N LYS A 337 16.93 15.56 14.41
CA LYS A 337 16.59 14.14 14.33
C LYS A 337 15.44 13.84 13.36
N MET A 338 15.33 14.64 12.31
CA MET A 338 14.40 14.43 11.20
C MET A 338 15.10 13.69 10.06
N LYS A 339 14.32 12.90 9.31
CA LYS A 339 14.79 12.15 8.15
C LYS A 339 14.60 12.96 6.87
N LEU A 340 15.52 12.77 5.91
CA LEU A 340 15.40 13.31 4.55
C LEU A 340 14.55 12.36 3.69
N GLY A 341 13.53 12.92 3.05
CA GLY A 341 12.80 12.28 1.96
C GLY A 341 12.95 13.05 0.66
N LEU A 342 12.91 12.34 -0.48
CA LEU A 342 13.00 12.93 -1.81
C LEU A 342 11.94 12.31 -2.74
N TRP A 343 11.41 13.12 -3.65
CA TRP A 343 10.53 12.69 -4.74
C TRP A 343 11.31 12.12 -5.93
N PHE A 344 10.76 11.09 -6.56
CA PHE A 344 11.28 10.44 -7.76
C PHE A 344 10.13 10.07 -8.70
N SER A 345 10.40 10.07 -9.99
CA SER A 345 9.53 9.45 -11.00
C SER A 345 10.23 8.28 -11.67
N PRO A 346 9.99 7.04 -11.21
CA PRO A 346 10.74 5.87 -11.68
C PRO A 346 10.69 5.65 -13.19
N THR A 347 9.59 6.04 -13.82
CA THR A 347 9.34 5.83 -15.26
C THR A 347 9.85 6.96 -16.14
N HIS A 348 10.51 8.00 -15.62
CA HIS A 348 10.98 9.12 -16.45
C HIS A 348 12.50 9.29 -16.39
N ALA A 349 13.10 9.49 -17.57
CA ALA A 349 14.48 9.93 -17.69
C ALA A 349 14.63 10.96 -18.80
N ALA A 350 15.43 11.99 -18.52
CA ALA A 350 15.70 13.05 -19.47
C ALA A 350 16.44 12.51 -20.69
N VAL A 351 16.15 13.05 -21.88
CA VAL A 351 16.78 12.62 -23.15
C VAL A 351 18.31 12.70 -23.08
N THR A 352 18.84 13.65 -22.31
CA THR A 352 20.29 13.86 -22.17
C THR A 352 20.94 13.06 -21.03
N SER A 353 20.15 12.38 -20.19
CA SER A 353 20.60 11.68 -18.98
C SER A 353 21.53 10.50 -19.29
N ARG A 354 22.36 10.11 -18.31
CA ARG A 354 23.21 8.92 -18.43
C ARG A 354 22.37 7.65 -18.51
N LEU A 355 21.30 7.57 -17.73
CA LEU A 355 20.41 6.41 -17.77
C LEU A 355 19.75 6.25 -19.14
N ALA A 356 19.30 7.34 -19.76
CA ALA A 356 18.73 7.30 -21.11
C ALA A 356 19.73 6.80 -22.15
N LYS A 357 20.97 7.31 -22.10
CA LYS A 357 22.06 6.86 -23.01
C LYS A 357 22.45 5.40 -22.80
N LYS A 358 22.37 4.90 -21.56
CA LYS A 358 22.66 3.50 -21.21
C LYS A 358 21.55 2.55 -21.64
N HIS A 359 20.30 3.02 -21.66
CA HIS A 359 19.11 2.19 -21.89
C HIS A 359 18.22 2.68 -23.05
N PRO A 360 18.76 2.99 -24.25
CA PRO A 360 17.97 3.56 -25.34
C PRO A 360 16.81 2.63 -25.78
N ASP A 361 17.00 1.31 -25.64
CA ASP A 361 16.01 0.31 -26.03
C ASP A 361 14.89 0.11 -24.99
N CYS A 362 15.03 0.67 -23.77
CA CYS A 362 14.08 0.50 -22.66
C CYS A 362 12.94 1.52 -22.65
N LEU A 363 12.87 2.40 -23.66
CA LEU A 363 11.75 3.33 -23.86
C LEU A 363 10.43 2.57 -24.02
N MET A 364 9.41 2.99 -23.27
CA MET A 364 8.05 2.46 -23.42
C MET A 364 7.57 2.69 -24.85
N SER A 365 6.94 1.67 -25.43
CA SER A 365 6.20 1.77 -26.69
C SER A 365 4.74 1.42 -26.51
N TRP A 366 3.90 1.99 -27.36
CA TRP A 366 2.53 1.54 -27.57
C TRP A 366 2.23 1.45 -29.07
N ASN A 367 1.72 0.32 -29.55
CA ASN A 367 1.44 0.08 -30.97
C ASN A 367 2.65 0.37 -31.88
N GLY A 368 3.85 -0.02 -31.42
CA GLY A 368 5.11 0.18 -32.13
C GLY A 368 5.62 1.64 -32.15
N LYS A 369 4.93 2.58 -31.49
CA LYS A 369 5.38 3.97 -31.33
C LYS A 369 6.05 4.15 -29.98
N LYS A 370 7.32 4.57 -29.98
CA LYS A 370 8.05 4.92 -28.76
C LYS A 370 7.47 6.19 -28.11
N SER A 371 7.60 6.27 -26.79
CA SER A 371 7.31 7.48 -26.01
C SER A 371 8.02 8.70 -26.62
N THR A 372 7.24 9.74 -26.94
CA THR A 372 7.78 11.03 -27.39
C THR A 372 8.24 11.83 -26.17
N PRO A 373 9.44 12.44 -26.20
CA PRO A 373 9.88 13.30 -25.11
C PRO A 373 8.92 14.50 -24.90
N ASN A 374 8.70 14.86 -23.65
CA ASN A 374 8.02 16.09 -23.27
C ASN A 374 8.67 16.68 -22.01
N ALA A 375 8.53 17.98 -21.81
CA ALA A 375 8.98 18.61 -20.57
C ALA A 375 8.22 18.01 -19.37
N VAL A 376 8.95 17.70 -18.29
CA VAL A 376 8.39 17.19 -17.03
C VAL A 376 8.78 18.16 -15.92
N TRP A 377 7.80 18.69 -15.18
CA TRP A 377 8.00 19.57 -14.02
C TRP A 377 8.99 20.73 -14.24
N GLU A 378 8.85 21.48 -15.34
CA GLU A 378 9.72 22.64 -15.63
C GLU A 378 11.22 22.28 -15.77
N THR A 379 11.52 20.98 -15.90
CA THR A 379 12.84 20.47 -16.27
C THR A 379 12.90 20.16 -17.77
N GLU A 380 14.00 19.59 -18.24
CA GLU A 380 14.19 19.24 -19.65
C GLU A 380 13.25 18.14 -20.13
N GLU A 381 13.20 17.95 -21.46
CA GLU A 381 12.40 16.91 -22.08
C GLU A 381 12.83 15.50 -21.60
N SER A 382 11.84 14.73 -21.19
CA SER A 382 12.00 13.37 -20.65
C SER A 382 11.10 12.41 -21.41
N SER A 383 11.54 11.15 -21.49
CA SER A 383 10.75 10.05 -22.06
C SER A 383 10.36 9.04 -21.00
N SER A 384 9.34 8.23 -21.30
CA SER A 384 8.88 7.17 -20.41
C SER A 384 9.67 5.87 -20.60
N TYR A 385 10.12 5.26 -19.51
CA TYR A 385 10.93 4.04 -19.45
C TYR A 385 10.16 2.90 -18.79
N CYS A 386 10.28 1.71 -19.37
CA CYS A 386 9.59 0.52 -18.90
C CYS A 386 10.33 -0.07 -17.69
N LEU A 387 9.67 -0.18 -16.54
CA LEU A 387 10.23 -0.87 -15.37
C LEU A 387 10.32 -2.39 -15.58
N CYS A 388 9.55 -2.95 -16.52
CA CYS A 388 9.66 -4.34 -16.95
C CYS A 388 10.73 -4.48 -18.04
N SER A 389 11.91 -3.88 -17.84
CA SER A 389 13.07 -3.92 -18.76
C SER A 389 14.37 -3.78 -17.97
N PRO A 390 15.57 -4.06 -18.53
CA PRO A 390 16.84 -3.93 -17.81
C PRO A 390 17.10 -2.57 -17.12
N TYR A 391 16.34 -1.53 -17.48
CA TYR A 391 16.34 -0.23 -16.81
C TYR A 391 16.07 -0.30 -15.30
N TRP A 392 15.22 -1.24 -14.81
CA TRP A 392 14.85 -1.32 -13.39
C TRP A 392 16.06 -1.44 -12.45
N GLU A 393 17.09 -2.17 -12.88
CA GLU A 393 18.31 -2.36 -12.07
C GLU A 393 19.08 -1.05 -11.94
N SER A 394 19.20 -0.30 -13.04
CA SER A 394 19.92 0.97 -13.02
C SER A 394 19.16 2.04 -12.25
N PHE A 395 17.82 2.03 -12.30
CA PHE A 395 17.04 2.89 -11.42
C PHE A 395 17.21 2.51 -9.94
N ALA A 396 17.22 1.22 -9.60
CA ALA A 396 17.51 0.78 -8.22
C ALA A 396 18.91 1.20 -7.75
N ASP A 397 19.93 1.07 -8.61
CA ASP A 397 21.30 1.50 -8.32
C ASP A 397 21.38 3.01 -8.08
N GLU A 398 20.60 3.78 -8.82
CA GLU A 398 20.52 5.22 -8.69
C GLU A 398 19.86 5.66 -7.36
N LEU A 399 18.81 4.95 -6.92
CA LEU A 399 18.26 5.15 -5.58
C LEU A 399 19.27 4.78 -4.48
N ILE A 400 20.03 3.69 -4.66
CA ILE A 400 21.09 3.29 -3.72
C ILE A 400 22.22 4.31 -3.70
N ARG A 401 22.57 4.93 -4.83
CA ARG A 401 23.51 6.05 -4.89
C ARG A 401 22.99 7.22 -4.05
N CYS A 402 21.74 7.61 -4.25
CA CYS A 402 21.10 8.66 -3.46
C CYS A 402 21.15 8.36 -1.94
N VAL A 403 20.90 7.11 -1.52
CA VAL A 403 21.08 6.71 -0.10
C VAL A 403 22.50 7.04 0.37
N LYS A 404 23.52 6.57 -0.36
CA LYS A 404 24.92 6.66 0.06
C LYS A 404 25.44 8.10 0.07
N GLU A 405 25.06 8.88 -0.93
CA GLU A 405 25.60 10.23 -1.13
C GLU A 405 24.77 11.29 -0.40
N LEU A 406 23.44 11.18 -0.44
CA LEU A 406 22.51 12.18 0.09
C LEU A 406 21.92 11.79 1.46
N GLY A 407 22.05 10.53 1.88
CA GLY A 407 21.45 10.05 3.14
C GLY A 407 19.93 10.04 3.12
N VAL A 408 19.30 9.94 1.95
CA VAL A 408 17.85 9.82 1.83
C VAL A 408 17.39 8.47 2.38
N THR A 409 16.30 8.48 3.16
CA THR A 409 15.68 7.26 3.70
C THR A 409 14.20 7.16 3.38
N TYR A 410 13.64 8.14 2.66
CA TYR A 410 12.25 8.13 2.23
C TYR A 410 12.15 8.51 0.75
N PHE A 411 11.41 7.73 -0.02
CA PHE A 411 11.32 7.83 -1.47
C PHE A 411 9.85 7.93 -1.90
N LYS A 412 9.41 9.14 -2.25
CA LYS A 412 8.09 9.37 -2.87
C LYS A 412 8.14 9.04 -4.34
N TRP A 413 7.43 8.00 -4.75
CA TRP A 413 7.34 7.56 -6.13
C TRP A 413 6.04 8.00 -6.78
N ASP A 414 6.18 8.62 -7.94
CA ASP A 414 5.09 9.29 -8.64
C ASP A 414 5.10 8.98 -10.15
N ALA A 415 3.96 9.25 -10.80
CA ALA A 415 3.73 9.12 -12.24
C ALA A 415 3.96 7.69 -12.80
N ILE A 416 3.57 6.67 -12.04
CA ILE A 416 3.67 5.26 -12.46
C ILE A 416 2.29 4.69 -12.77
N GLY A 417 1.96 4.54 -14.05
CA GLY A 417 0.74 3.84 -14.47
C GLY A 417 0.89 2.32 -14.36
N GLN A 418 -0.22 1.60 -14.12
CA GLN A 418 -0.23 0.14 -14.25
C GLN A 418 -0.07 -0.27 -15.72
N PHE A 419 -0.59 0.52 -16.66
CA PHE A 419 -0.57 0.26 -18.11
C PHE A 419 0.37 1.22 -18.84
N GLY A 420 0.67 0.91 -20.11
CA GLY A 420 1.33 1.87 -21.01
C GLY A 420 2.48 1.33 -21.85
N CYS A 421 2.84 0.04 -21.74
CA CYS A 421 3.89 -0.54 -22.58
C CYS A 421 3.50 -1.88 -23.20
N ASP A 422 3.72 -2.03 -24.51
CA ASP A 422 3.53 -3.27 -25.28
C ASP A 422 4.77 -3.65 -26.11
N ASP A 423 5.96 -3.19 -25.71
CA ASP A 423 7.18 -3.35 -26.50
C ASP A 423 7.64 -4.83 -26.56
N PRO A 424 7.95 -5.38 -27.75
CA PRO A 424 8.40 -6.77 -27.90
C PRO A 424 9.86 -7.03 -27.49
N GLY A 425 10.65 -6.00 -27.21
CA GLY A 425 12.04 -6.09 -26.77
C GLY A 425 12.22 -6.06 -25.24
N HIS A 426 11.13 -5.91 -24.48
CA HIS A 426 11.15 -5.76 -23.02
C HIS A 426 10.85 -7.09 -22.30
N LEU A 427 10.91 -7.10 -20.97
CA LEU A 427 10.78 -8.30 -20.13
C LEU A 427 9.33 -8.72 -19.87
N HIS A 428 8.42 -8.43 -20.81
CA HIS A 428 6.99 -8.73 -20.73
C HIS A 428 6.43 -9.27 -22.06
N GLY A 429 7.25 -10.04 -22.79
CA GLY A 429 6.86 -10.78 -23.99
C GLY A 429 7.80 -10.53 -25.17
N THR A 430 7.48 -11.10 -26.34
CA THR A 430 8.30 -10.98 -27.55
C THR A 430 7.46 -10.61 -28.77
N SER A 431 8.10 -10.42 -29.93
CA SER A 431 7.41 -10.21 -31.21
C SER A 431 6.52 -11.39 -31.64
N ARG A 432 6.68 -12.57 -31.02
CA ARG A 432 5.81 -13.74 -31.23
C ARG A 432 4.46 -13.61 -30.52
N ASN A 433 4.37 -12.77 -29.50
CA ASN A 433 3.17 -12.53 -28.70
C ASN A 433 2.33 -11.41 -29.35
N SER A 434 1.03 -11.37 -29.07
CA SER A 434 0.19 -10.24 -29.51
C SER A 434 0.55 -8.96 -28.75
N GLN A 435 0.17 -7.79 -29.28
CA GLN A 435 0.34 -6.51 -28.56
C GLN A 435 -0.43 -6.51 -27.23
N GLU A 436 -1.68 -6.97 -27.25
CA GLU A 436 -2.53 -7.09 -26.07
C GLU A 436 -1.90 -7.98 -24.99
N GLU A 437 -1.38 -9.14 -25.38
CA GLU A 437 -0.71 -10.05 -24.44
C GLU A 437 0.52 -9.40 -23.79
N ARG A 438 1.33 -8.67 -24.56
CA ARG A 438 2.48 -7.95 -24.00
C ARG A 438 2.07 -6.83 -23.07
N ALA A 439 0.98 -6.13 -23.37
CA ALA A 439 0.43 -5.08 -22.52
C ALA A 439 -0.12 -5.63 -21.21
N ASP A 440 -0.84 -6.76 -21.25
CA ASP A 440 -1.33 -7.44 -20.06
C ASP A 440 -0.17 -8.00 -19.21
N CYS A 441 0.84 -8.62 -19.84
CA CYS A 441 2.08 -9.06 -19.17
C CYS A 441 2.80 -7.88 -18.49
N TYR A 442 2.89 -6.70 -19.15
CA TYR A 442 3.47 -5.49 -18.54
C TYR A 442 2.67 -5.07 -17.30
N ALA A 443 1.35 -4.97 -17.43
CA ALA A 443 0.47 -4.48 -16.37
C ALA A 443 0.43 -5.38 -15.14
N PHE A 444 0.66 -6.68 -15.34
CA PHE A 444 0.84 -7.66 -14.27
C PHE A 444 2.21 -7.56 -13.59
N GLU A 445 3.30 -7.48 -14.38
CA GLU A 445 4.66 -7.50 -13.87
C GLU A 445 5.11 -6.16 -13.27
N GLN A 446 4.49 -5.05 -13.65
CA GLN A 446 4.86 -3.69 -13.22
C GLN A 446 5.04 -3.58 -11.70
N VAL A 447 4.05 -4.05 -10.92
CA VAL A 447 4.11 -3.95 -9.45
C VAL A 447 5.15 -4.90 -8.86
N ARG A 448 5.44 -6.02 -9.53
CA ARG A 448 6.47 -6.96 -9.12
C ARG A 448 7.87 -6.39 -9.32
N TYR A 449 8.11 -5.68 -10.42
CA TYR A 449 9.37 -4.96 -10.64
C TYR A 449 9.53 -3.79 -9.66
N MET A 450 8.45 -3.09 -9.32
CA MET A 450 8.47 -2.09 -8.25
C MET A 450 8.90 -2.72 -6.91
N SER A 451 8.32 -3.85 -6.51
CA SER A 451 8.74 -4.56 -5.29
C SER A 451 10.21 -5.04 -5.35
N LYS A 452 10.70 -5.51 -6.51
CA LYS A 452 12.12 -5.88 -6.68
C LYS A 452 13.06 -4.70 -6.46
N ILE A 453 12.72 -3.53 -6.99
CA ILE A 453 13.50 -2.30 -6.79
C ILE A 453 13.51 -1.95 -5.29
N ILE A 454 12.35 -1.95 -4.63
CA ILE A 454 12.24 -1.63 -3.20
C ILE A 454 13.04 -2.60 -2.36
N ASP A 455 12.90 -3.90 -2.57
CA ASP A 455 13.63 -4.93 -1.81
C ASP A 455 15.15 -4.79 -1.98
N ARG A 456 15.63 -4.44 -3.19
CA ARG A 456 17.05 -4.15 -3.46
C ARG A 456 17.53 -2.89 -2.72
N VAL A 457 16.72 -1.82 -2.69
CA VAL A 457 17.03 -0.59 -1.94
C VAL A 457 17.03 -0.87 -0.43
N CYS A 458 16.02 -1.58 0.09
CA CYS A 458 15.92 -1.93 1.51
C CYS A 458 17.04 -2.88 1.96
N ALA A 459 17.54 -3.75 1.09
CA ALA A 459 18.72 -4.56 1.38
C ALA A 459 19.98 -3.70 1.58
N ALA A 460 20.12 -2.60 0.82
CA ALA A 460 21.21 -1.63 0.99
C ALA A 460 20.95 -0.63 2.14
N CYS A 461 19.69 -0.35 2.45
CA CYS A 461 19.25 0.59 3.48
C CYS A 461 17.98 0.07 4.18
N PRO A 462 18.10 -0.70 5.27
CA PRO A 462 16.93 -1.27 5.97
C PRO A 462 15.94 -0.23 6.53
N GLU A 463 16.36 1.02 6.68
CA GLU A 463 15.51 2.14 7.10
C GLU A 463 14.74 2.80 5.94
N ALA A 464 15.00 2.39 4.69
CA ALA A 464 14.34 2.97 3.52
C ALA A 464 12.84 2.72 3.54
N ILE A 465 12.08 3.78 3.27
CA ILE A 465 10.62 3.76 3.11
C ILE A 465 10.33 4.22 1.69
N VAL A 466 9.58 3.41 0.94
CA VAL A 466 9.08 3.79 -0.39
C VAL A 466 7.57 3.92 -0.31
N ASP A 467 7.06 5.10 -0.66
CA ASP A 467 5.64 5.37 -0.86
C ASP A 467 5.32 5.50 -2.34
N PHE A 468 4.26 4.84 -2.78
CA PHE A 468 3.77 4.91 -4.15
C PHE A 468 2.49 5.72 -4.21
N ASP A 469 2.52 6.80 -4.99
CA ASP A 469 1.36 7.62 -5.34
C ASP A 469 0.34 6.81 -6.15
N ILE A 470 -0.83 6.58 -5.55
CA ILE A 470 -1.96 5.89 -6.17
C ILE A 470 -3.20 6.79 -6.26
N THR A 471 -2.98 8.08 -6.46
CA THR A 471 -4.01 9.09 -6.21
C THR A 471 -4.97 9.25 -7.37
N GLU A 472 -4.58 8.80 -8.56
CA GLU A 472 -5.42 8.67 -9.75
C GLU A 472 -5.80 7.21 -10.01
N GLY A 473 -6.82 7.00 -10.86
CA GLY A 473 -7.18 5.67 -11.36
C GLY A 473 -6.07 5.02 -12.20
N HIS A 474 -6.24 3.73 -12.52
CA HIS A 474 -5.30 2.93 -13.31
C HIS A 474 -3.90 2.73 -12.67
N ARG A 475 -3.85 2.76 -11.34
CA ARG A 475 -2.66 2.45 -10.54
C ARG A 475 -2.74 1.00 -10.03
N SER A 476 -1.59 0.40 -9.74
CA SER A 476 -1.52 -0.98 -9.22
C SER A 476 -1.81 -1.01 -7.72
N VAL A 477 -3.06 -1.29 -7.34
CA VAL A 477 -3.52 -1.29 -5.94
C VAL A 477 -3.84 -2.70 -5.47
N GLY A 478 -3.06 -3.22 -4.52
CA GLY A 478 -3.21 -4.57 -3.98
C GLY A 478 -2.27 -4.82 -2.81
N LEU A 479 -2.06 -6.09 -2.45
CA LEU A 479 -1.15 -6.44 -1.36
C LEU A 479 0.32 -6.52 -1.80
N ALA A 480 0.60 -6.65 -3.10
CA ALA A 480 1.95 -6.83 -3.66
C ALA A 480 2.87 -5.67 -3.31
N PHE A 481 2.43 -4.43 -3.52
CA PHE A 481 3.21 -3.26 -3.15
C PHE A 481 3.31 -3.13 -1.62
N LEU A 482 2.22 -3.37 -0.89
CA LEU A 482 2.18 -3.32 0.58
C LEU A 482 3.09 -4.36 1.26
N ALA A 483 3.45 -5.43 0.56
CA ALA A 483 4.43 -6.40 1.01
C ALA A 483 5.86 -5.85 1.01
N SER A 484 6.13 -4.70 0.39
CA SER A 484 7.46 -4.08 0.34
C SER A 484 7.47 -2.61 0.78
N GLY A 485 6.42 -1.83 0.49
CA GLY A 485 6.34 -0.39 0.74
C GLY A 485 5.04 0.04 1.44
N LYS A 486 4.57 1.25 1.16
CA LYS A 486 3.27 1.81 1.58
C LYS A 486 2.65 2.69 0.49
N TYR A 487 1.36 2.94 0.53
CA TYR A 487 0.70 3.81 -0.44
C TYR A 487 0.67 5.26 0.02
N PHE A 488 0.74 6.16 -0.96
CA PHE A 488 0.32 7.54 -0.84
C PHE A 488 -1.01 7.69 -1.59
N LEU A 489 -2.10 7.95 -0.85
CA LEU A 489 -3.44 7.61 -1.32
C LEU A 489 -4.26 8.81 -1.81
N ILE A 490 -4.08 9.98 -1.22
CA ILE A 490 -4.79 11.20 -1.65
C ILE A 490 -3.78 12.32 -1.85
N ASN A 491 -3.63 12.72 -3.11
CA ASN A 491 -2.88 13.88 -3.55
C ASN A 491 -3.78 15.09 -3.40
N ASN A 492 -4.14 15.71 -4.51
CA ASN A 492 -4.82 16.98 -4.46
C ASN A 492 -6.33 16.81 -4.24
N GLY A 493 -6.92 15.66 -4.54
CA GLY A 493 -8.38 15.37 -4.48
C GLY A 493 -9.01 15.38 -5.89
N PRO A 494 -10.35 15.34 -6.06
CA PRO A 494 -10.94 15.38 -7.40
C PRO A 494 -10.55 16.64 -8.20
N TYR A 495 -9.96 16.43 -9.37
CA TYR A 495 -9.91 17.45 -10.42
C TYR A 495 -11.33 17.72 -10.94
N TYR A 496 -11.61 18.90 -11.52
CA TYR A 496 -12.95 19.43 -11.89
C TYR A 496 -13.96 18.48 -12.56
N ARG A 497 -13.52 17.32 -13.05
CA ARG A 497 -14.35 16.29 -13.66
C ARG A 497 -15.37 15.67 -12.73
N SER A 498 -15.22 15.82 -11.41
CA SER A 498 -16.07 15.10 -10.46
C SER A 498 -17.01 15.96 -9.62
N PHE A 499 -17.14 17.29 -9.86
CA PHE A 499 -18.23 18.12 -9.28
C PHE A 499 -18.62 19.29 -10.19
N ASP A 500 -19.31 18.97 -11.29
CA ASP A 500 -19.71 19.83 -12.42
C ASP A 500 -20.11 21.27 -12.04
N ASP A 501 -19.22 22.23 -12.35
CA ASP A 501 -19.51 23.65 -12.43
C ASP A 501 -19.31 24.13 -13.89
N PRO A 502 -20.40 24.46 -14.62
CA PRO A 502 -20.33 24.88 -16.03
C PRO A 502 -19.52 26.17 -16.28
N GLN A 503 -19.20 26.94 -15.24
CA GLN A 503 -18.42 28.18 -15.33
C GLN A 503 -16.93 27.93 -15.67
N TYR A 504 -16.44 26.70 -15.48
CA TYR A 504 -15.03 26.33 -15.64
C TYR A 504 -14.79 25.33 -16.79
N ALA A 505 -15.74 25.22 -17.73
CA ALA A 505 -15.57 24.52 -19.00
C ALA A 505 -14.58 25.27 -19.94
N PRO A 506 -14.06 24.64 -21.03
CA PRO A 506 -12.87 25.09 -21.76
C PRO A 506 -12.91 26.59 -22.14
N GLY A 507 -12.01 27.36 -21.52
CA GLY A 507 -11.95 28.83 -21.59
C GLY A 507 -12.08 29.53 -20.23
N GLY A 508 -12.63 28.89 -19.20
CA GLY A 508 -12.79 29.42 -17.84
C GLY A 508 -11.65 29.00 -16.90
N GLY A 509 -10.69 29.90 -16.68
CA GLY A 509 -9.48 29.60 -15.91
C GLY A 509 -9.71 29.32 -14.43
N MET A 510 -9.64 28.05 -14.04
CA MET A 510 -8.67 27.54 -13.07
C MET A 510 -8.57 26.03 -13.32
N GLY A 511 -7.36 25.52 -13.53
CA GLY A 511 -7.04 24.08 -13.62
C GLY A 511 -6.63 23.49 -12.27
N SER A 512 -6.99 24.15 -11.17
CA SER A 512 -6.60 23.82 -9.80
C SER A 512 -7.53 22.85 -9.08
N ASN A 513 -6.97 22.03 -8.23
CA ASN A 513 -7.74 21.12 -7.39
C ASN A 513 -8.57 21.86 -6.32
N VAL A 514 -9.85 21.50 -6.13
CA VAL A 514 -10.72 22.18 -5.15
C VAL A 514 -10.33 21.92 -3.68
N PHE A 515 -9.44 20.95 -3.39
CA PHE A 515 -9.04 20.61 -2.02
C PHE A 515 -7.64 21.07 -1.63
N VAL A 516 -7.03 22.00 -2.38
CA VAL A 516 -5.84 22.75 -1.92
C VAL A 516 -6.20 23.95 -1.06
N PHE A 517 -7.48 24.36 -1.09
CA PHE A 517 -8.02 25.42 -0.26
C PHE A 517 -8.13 24.94 1.21
N PRO A 518 -7.68 25.76 2.18
CA PRO A 518 -7.87 25.46 3.60
C PRO A 518 -9.35 25.29 3.95
N GLY A 519 -9.68 24.24 4.72
CA GLY A 519 -11.04 24.02 5.17
C GLY A 519 -11.31 22.59 5.67
N PRO A 520 -12.50 22.35 6.26
CA PRO A 520 -12.85 21.05 6.83
C PRO A 520 -13.15 19.96 5.79
N ALA A 521 -13.47 20.34 4.55
CA ALA A 521 -13.87 19.41 3.48
C ALA A 521 -12.78 18.39 3.15
N ARG A 522 -11.52 18.85 2.98
CA ARG A 522 -10.39 17.97 2.69
C ARG A 522 -10.22 16.92 3.79
N ALA A 523 -10.17 17.35 5.05
CA ALA A 523 -9.96 16.45 6.17
C ALA A 523 -11.08 15.40 6.27
N ARG A 524 -12.32 15.77 5.96
CA ARG A 524 -13.45 14.82 5.89
C ARG A 524 -13.24 13.76 4.81
N LEU A 525 -12.93 14.16 3.58
CA LEU A 525 -12.63 13.22 2.48
C LEU A 525 -11.45 12.32 2.81
N CYS A 526 -10.39 12.92 3.36
CA CYS A 526 -9.18 12.22 3.76
C CYS A 526 -9.41 11.18 4.87
N ARG A 527 -10.56 11.17 5.57
CA ARG A 527 -10.91 10.10 6.52
C ARG A 527 -11.59 8.89 5.89
N HIS A 528 -12.05 8.95 4.64
CA HIS A 528 -12.63 7.78 3.95
C HIS A 528 -11.66 6.58 3.86
N PRO A 529 -10.36 6.79 3.56
CA PRO A 529 -9.35 5.73 3.62
C PRO A 529 -9.21 4.98 4.94
N LEU A 530 -9.67 5.55 6.06
CA LEU A 530 -9.68 4.82 7.34
C LEU A 530 -10.53 3.54 7.28
N GLY A 531 -11.38 3.38 6.25
CA GLY A 531 -12.05 2.13 5.93
C GLY A 531 -11.09 0.95 5.70
N TYR A 532 -9.87 1.21 5.19
CA TYR A 532 -8.86 0.16 5.02
C TYR A 532 -8.42 -0.42 6.36
N ASP A 533 -8.44 0.36 7.43
CA ASP A 533 -7.85 0.02 8.73
C ASP A 533 -8.50 -1.21 9.39
N ARG A 534 -9.63 -1.68 8.87
CA ARG A 534 -10.23 -2.97 9.24
C ARG A 534 -9.38 -4.17 8.78
N TRP A 535 -8.84 -4.13 7.57
CA TRP A 535 -8.14 -5.24 6.92
C TRP A 535 -6.64 -4.96 6.74
N VAL A 536 -6.27 -3.71 6.46
CA VAL A 536 -4.89 -3.26 6.20
C VAL A 536 -4.60 -2.04 7.09
N PRO A 537 -3.55 -2.07 7.92
CA PRO A 537 -3.25 -0.97 8.84
C PRO A 537 -3.19 0.41 8.15
N SER A 538 -3.86 1.40 8.71
CA SER A 538 -3.90 2.77 8.16
C SER A 538 -2.53 3.44 7.98
N VAL A 539 -1.52 3.05 8.76
CA VAL A 539 -0.11 3.53 8.61
C VAL A 539 0.48 3.27 7.22
N LEU A 540 -0.09 2.30 6.49
CA LEU A 540 0.28 1.95 5.12
C LEU A 540 -0.41 2.80 4.05
N PHE A 541 -1.27 3.75 4.42
CA PHE A 541 -1.96 4.67 3.51
C PHE A 541 -1.71 6.11 3.95
N LEU A 542 -0.59 6.69 3.50
CA LEU A 542 -0.25 8.08 3.75
C LEU A 542 -1.30 9.00 3.11
N THR A 543 -1.74 9.99 3.87
CA THR A 543 -2.65 11.04 3.40
C THR A 543 -2.24 12.35 4.05
N HIS A 544 -2.21 13.43 3.27
CA HIS A 544 -1.70 14.73 3.73
C HIS A 544 -2.83 15.69 4.11
N PHE A 545 -2.71 16.24 5.32
CA PHE A 545 -3.64 17.19 5.92
C PHE A 545 -3.04 18.60 5.97
N LEU A 546 -3.91 19.61 6.02
CA LEU A 546 -3.50 21.02 5.91
C LEU A 546 -3.26 21.63 7.31
N PRO A 547 -2.09 22.24 7.58
CA PRO A 547 -1.77 22.82 8.88
C PRO A 547 -2.23 24.27 9.04
N ASP A 548 -2.90 24.81 8.03
CA ASP A 548 -3.39 26.18 7.98
C ASP A 548 -4.27 26.54 9.18
N ASP A 549 -4.06 27.75 9.69
CA ASP A 549 -4.95 28.44 10.63
C ASP A 549 -6.39 28.55 10.06
N PRO A 550 -7.41 28.78 10.90
CA PRO A 550 -7.37 28.95 12.36
C PRO A 550 -7.28 27.63 13.13
N GLU A 551 -7.12 27.71 14.46
CA GLU A 551 -7.09 26.56 15.38
C GLU A 551 -8.22 25.54 15.13
N SER A 552 -9.44 25.99 14.82
CA SER A 552 -10.56 25.08 14.54
C SER A 552 -10.33 24.19 13.31
N SER A 553 -9.65 24.70 12.28
CA SER A 553 -9.22 23.91 11.12
C SER A 553 -8.10 22.95 11.51
N GLN A 554 -7.10 23.45 12.25
CA GLN A 554 -5.95 22.66 12.68
C GLN A 554 -6.38 21.47 13.55
N LEU A 555 -7.33 21.66 14.47
CA LEU A 555 -7.86 20.57 15.30
C LEU A 555 -8.50 19.45 14.46
N ILE A 556 -9.25 19.78 13.41
CA ILE A 556 -9.85 18.77 12.51
C ILE A 556 -8.75 18.01 11.77
N ASN A 557 -7.75 18.71 11.25
CA ASN A 557 -6.64 18.13 10.50
C ASN A 557 -5.76 17.24 11.40
N ILE A 558 -5.38 17.72 12.59
CA ILE A 558 -4.63 16.97 13.59
C ILE A 558 -5.42 15.73 14.03
N ALA A 559 -6.69 15.88 14.43
CA ALA A 559 -7.52 14.77 14.86
C ALA A 559 -7.69 13.70 13.77
N SER A 560 -7.71 14.10 12.49
CA SER A 560 -7.81 13.17 11.37
C SER A 560 -6.48 12.45 11.12
N MET A 561 -5.36 13.17 11.06
CA MET A 561 -4.06 12.59 10.69
C MET A 561 -3.54 11.57 11.72
N ILE A 562 -3.81 11.81 13.02
CA ILE A 562 -3.31 10.94 14.09
C ILE A 562 -4.04 9.59 14.16
N LEU A 563 -5.11 9.39 13.36
CA LEU A 563 -5.79 8.10 13.25
C LEU A 563 -4.99 7.07 12.44
N GLY A 564 -3.85 7.46 11.87
CA GLY A 564 -2.87 6.54 11.28
C GLY A 564 -2.38 6.93 9.88
N GLN A 565 -2.77 8.08 9.35
CA GLN A 565 -2.38 8.51 7.99
C GLN A 565 -1.17 9.44 7.97
N ASN A 566 -0.97 10.23 9.03
CA ASN A 566 0.30 10.87 9.39
C ASN A 566 0.96 11.87 8.42
N GLY A 567 0.31 12.35 7.35
CA GLY A 567 0.88 13.32 6.41
C GLY A 567 0.46 14.77 6.66
N ILE A 568 1.35 15.72 6.38
CA ILE A 568 1.11 17.17 6.41
C ILE A 568 1.53 17.81 5.08
N TRP A 569 0.70 18.71 4.58
CA TRP A 569 0.93 19.52 3.38
C TRP A 569 0.53 20.97 3.61
N GLY A 570 1.33 21.91 3.14
CA GLY A 570 0.99 23.33 3.22
C GLY A 570 2.22 24.22 3.24
N ASP A 571 1.99 25.51 3.51
CA ASP A 571 3.03 26.53 3.62
C ASP A 571 3.41 26.71 5.10
N LEU A 572 4.39 25.95 5.59
CA LEU A 572 4.70 25.94 7.03
C LEU A 572 5.08 27.33 7.58
N PRO A 573 5.91 28.14 6.90
CA PRO A 573 6.27 29.48 7.36
C PRO A 573 5.10 30.47 7.47
N LYS A 574 3.95 30.21 6.81
CA LYS A 574 2.73 31.03 6.95
C LYS A 574 1.88 30.64 8.16
N ILE A 575 2.15 29.52 8.84
CA ILE A 575 1.41 29.12 10.04
C ILE A 575 1.73 30.07 11.20
N SER A 576 0.70 30.49 11.92
CA SER A 576 0.84 31.35 13.10
C SER A 576 1.71 30.69 14.20
N PRO A 577 2.42 31.47 15.04
CA PRO A 577 3.18 30.93 16.17
C PRO A 577 2.35 30.05 17.10
N ASP A 578 1.08 30.42 17.34
CA ASP A 578 0.14 29.65 18.16
C ASP A 578 -0.27 28.34 17.47
N GLY A 579 -0.48 28.37 16.15
CA GLY A 579 -0.75 27.17 15.36
C GLY A 579 0.42 26.17 15.37
N VAL A 580 1.66 26.68 15.21
CA VAL A 580 2.88 25.86 15.34
C VAL A 580 2.97 25.22 16.73
N LYS A 581 2.68 26.01 17.79
CA LYS A 581 2.67 25.53 19.17
C LYS A 581 1.57 24.49 19.41
N LEU A 582 0.40 24.66 18.81
CA LEU A 582 -0.71 23.70 18.88
C LEU A 582 -0.31 22.35 18.29
N TYR A 583 0.26 22.36 17.06
CA TYR A 583 0.79 21.16 16.41
C TYR A 583 1.87 20.49 17.26
N GLY A 584 2.88 21.24 17.70
CA GLY A 584 3.97 20.71 18.54
C GLY A 584 3.46 20.04 19.82
N ARG A 585 2.46 20.64 20.48
CA ARG A 585 1.82 20.07 21.68
C ARG A 585 1.07 18.77 21.38
N LEU A 586 0.15 18.79 20.41
CA LEU A 586 -0.74 17.64 20.15
C LEU A 586 0.00 16.47 19.48
N LEU A 587 0.93 16.76 18.56
CA LEU A 587 1.80 15.73 17.99
C LEU A 587 2.80 15.21 19.02
N GLY A 588 3.23 16.03 19.97
CA GLY A 588 4.00 15.59 21.15
C GLY A 588 3.26 14.54 21.99
N TYR A 589 1.97 14.74 22.27
CA TYR A 589 1.13 13.73 22.92
C TYR A 589 0.96 12.49 22.06
N TYR A 590 0.65 12.66 20.77
CA TYR A 590 0.49 11.54 19.84
C TYR A 590 1.74 10.66 19.75
N LYS A 591 2.94 11.24 19.70
CA LYS A 591 4.21 10.48 19.63
C LYS A 591 4.42 9.54 20.82
N GLN A 592 3.84 9.83 21.99
CA GLN A 592 3.92 8.96 23.17
C GLN A 592 3.03 7.71 23.08
N VAL A 593 2.08 7.69 22.13
CA VAL A 593 1.05 6.62 22.00
C VAL A 593 0.85 6.12 20.57
N ARG A 594 1.61 6.63 19.59
CA ARG A 594 1.42 6.36 18.16
C ARG A 594 1.57 4.90 17.78
N ASP A 595 2.42 4.16 18.49
CA ASP A 595 2.61 2.73 18.27
C ASP A 595 1.34 1.97 18.70
N GLU A 596 0.77 2.30 19.86
CA GLU A 596 -0.51 1.75 20.29
C GLU A 596 -1.68 2.14 19.39
N VAL A 597 -1.69 3.37 18.88
CA VAL A 597 -2.68 3.81 17.88
C VAL A 597 -2.56 3.00 16.59
N THR A 598 -1.33 2.73 16.14
CA THR A 598 -1.07 1.92 14.94
C THR A 598 -1.50 0.47 15.15
N GLU A 599 -1.25 -0.08 16.33
CA GLU A 599 -1.59 -1.45 16.69
C GLU A 599 -3.09 -1.66 16.97
N ALA A 600 -3.80 -0.64 17.42
CA ALA A 600 -5.21 -0.73 17.77
C ALA A 600 -6.08 -1.07 16.55
N PHE A 601 -6.99 -2.03 16.74
CA PHE A 601 -8.06 -2.27 15.77
C PHE A 601 -9.04 -1.10 15.82
N PRO A 602 -9.47 -0.54 14.67
CA PRO A 602 -10.30 0.65 14.65
C PRO A 602 -11.69 0.37 15.23
N VAL A 603 -12.18 1.30 16.06
CA VAL A 603 -13.57 1.34 16.52
C VAL A 603 -14.15 2.68 16.09
N ARG A 604 -15.27 2.66 15.37
CA ARG A 604 -15.95 3.87 14.89
C ARG A 604 -17.42 3.87 15.30
N SER A 605 -17.88 5.01 15.81
CA SER A 605 -19.30 5.32 15.98
C SER A 605 -19.70 6.35 14.94
N GLY A 606 -20.70 6.03 14.13
CA GLY A 606 -21.10 6.86 12.99
C GLY A 606 -20.31 6.59 11.71
N PHE A 607 -20.69 7.26 10.63
CA PHE A 607 -19.99 7.26 9.35
C PHE A 607 -19.14 8.53 9.18
N VAL A 608 -18.22 8.54 8.21
CA VAL A 608 -17.36 9.71 7.98
C VAL A 608 -18.22 10.93 7.62
N GLY A 609 -18.10 11.98 8.43
CA GLY A 609 -18.85 13.22 8.29
C GLY A 609 -20.26 13.22 8.86
N CYS A 610 -20.63 12.26 9.72
CA CYS A 610 -21.86 12.34 10.49
C CYS A 610 -21.69 13.13 11.80
N ASN A 611 -22.78 13.26 12.57
CA ASN A 611 -22.86 14.10 13.76
C ASN A 611 -23.34 13.31 14.99
N PRO A 612 -22.46 12.87 15.92
CA PRO A 612 -21.00 12.95 15.86
C PRO A 612 -20.40 11.75 15.10
N GLU A 613 -19.25 11.97 14.45
CA GLU A 613 -18.34 10.93 13.99
C GLU A 613 -17.28 10.72 15.10
N ILE A 614 -17.13 9.50 15.63
CA ILE A 614 -16.16 9.21 16.71
C ILE A 614 -15.29 8.02 16.34
N HIS A 615 -13.98 8.17 16.49
CA HIS A 615 -12.98 7.13 16.28
C HIS A 615 -12.23 6.84 17.58
N GLU A 616 -12.12 5.58 17.95
CA GLU A 616 -11.30 5.08 19.06
C GLU A 616 -10.18 4.18 18.52
N LYS A 617 -8.94 4.52 18.88
CA LYS A 617 -7.74 3.71 18.61
C LYS A 617 -6.94 3.56 19.89
N ILE A 618 -7.37 2.60 20.73
CA ILE A 618 -6.78 2.30 22.03
C ILE A 618 -6.14 0.91 22.02
N GLY A 619 -4.83 0.87 22.28
CA GLY A 619 -4.02 -0.35 22.37
C GLY A 619 -4.41 -1.24 23.55
N LYS A 620 -3.81 -2.43 23.62
CA LYS A 620 -4.11 -3.44 24.67
C LYS A 620 -3.73 -2.97 26.09
N ASN A 621 -2.77 -2.05 26.20
CA ASN A 621 -2.30 -1.45 27.46
C ASN A 621 -3.13 -0.22 27.89
N GLY A 622 -4.23 0.08 27.19
CA GLY A 622 -5.10 1.23 27.46
C GLY A 622 -4.54 2.58 26.99
N LYS A 623 -3.39 2.61 26.32
CA LYS A 623 -2.88 3.83 25.70
C LYS A 623 -3.46 4.01 24.29
N GLY A 624 -3.59 5.26 23.84
CA GLY A 624 -4.07 5.57 22.50
C GLY A 624 -4.90 6.84 22.47
N VAL A 625 -5.83 6.94 21.52
CA VAL A 625 -6.61 8.16 21.28
C VAL A 625 -8.09 7.88 21.03
N VAL A 626 -8.92 8.87 21.35
CA VAL A 626 -10.29 9.00 20.87
C VAL A 626 -10.45 10.37 20.21
N CYS A 627 -10.92 10.40 18.97
CA CYS A 627 -11.18 11.62 18.21
C CYS A 627 -12.67 11.72 17.91
N ALA A 628 -13.27 12.88 18.16
CA ALA A 628 -14.67 13.16 17.85
C ALA A 628 -14.76 14.35 16.88
N PHE A 629 -15.66 14.25 15.92
CA PHE A 629 -15.95 15.27 14.91
C PHE A 629 -17.45 15.55 14.87
N THR A 630 -17.82 16.81 14.67
CA THR A 630 -19.21 17.25 14.50
C THR A 630 -19.22 18.58 13.75
N ASP A 631 -20.30 18.84 13.02
CA ASP A 631 -20.61 20.13 12.42
C ASP A 631 -21.52 20.98 13.35
N ASN A 632 -22.01 20.40 14.44
CA ASN A 632 -23.02 21.00 15.31
C ASN A 632 -22.48 21.33 16.70
N LYS A 633 -23.00 22.41 17.28
CA LYS A 633 -22.91 22.69 18.72
C LYS A 633 -23.64 21.60 19.49
N GLY A 634 -23.06 21.11 20.58
CA GLY A 634 -23.68 20.10 21.43
C GLY A 634 -22.72 19.40 22.38
N ALA A 635 -23.29 18.60 23.27
CA ALA A 635 -22.55 17.72 24.18
C ALA A 635 -22.77 16.27 23.75
N TYR A 636 -21.69 15.59 23.35
CA TYR A 636 -21.74 14.21 22.87
C TYR A 636 -21.04 13.28 23.86
N ARG A 637 -21.76 12.26 24.31
CA ARG A 637 -21.27 11.27 25.27
C ARG A 637 -20.80 10.02 24.55
N TYR A 638 -19.59 9.57 24.87
CA TYR A 638 -19.01 8.32 24.38
C TYR A 638 -18.44 7.51 25.54
N ILE A 639 -18.53 6.18 25.47
CA ILE A 639 -17.85 5.29 26.42
C ILE A 639 -16.87 4.45 25.62
N THR A 640 -15.61 4.46 26.04
CA THR A 640 -14.58 3.69 25.33
C THR A 640 -14.92 2.20 25.31
N SER A 641 -14.60 1.52 24.22
CA SER A 641 -14.74 0.07 24.09
C SER A 641 -13.75 -0.68 24.98
N ARG A 642 -12.59 -0.06 25.24
CA ARG A 642 -11.48 -0.62 26.03
C ARG A 642 -11.24 0.12 27.34
N ARG A 643 -10.57 -0.57 28.26
CA ARG A 643 -9.97 0.04 29.45
C ARG A 643 -8.90 1.03 29.02
N VAL A 644 -8.77 2.13 29.76
CA VAL A 644 -7.86 3.21 29.39
C VAL A 644 -6.78 3.45 30.46
N ASN A 645 -5.66 4.00 30.02
CA ASN A 645 -4.64 4.52 30.91
C ASN A 645 -5.15 5.80 31.61
N LYS A 646 -4.74 6.02 32.87
CA LYS A 646 -5.20 7.14 33.70
C LYS A 646 -4.45 8.45 33.43
N LYS A 647 -3.32 8.43 32.71
CA LYS A 647 -2.61 9.63 32.27
C LYS A 647 -3.35 10.19 31.05
N ILE A 648 -4.02 11.31 31.20
CA ILE A 648 -4.97 11.83 30.21
C ILE A 648 -4.55 13.24 29.79
N LYS A 649 -4.59 13.49 28.48
CA LYS A 649 -4.51 14.83 27.89
C LYS A 649 -5.63 15.01 26.89
N THR A 650 -6.08 16.24 26.70
CA THR A 650 -7.15 16.57 25.76
C THR A 650 -6.70 17.71 24.84
N SER A 651 -7.40 17.88 23.71
CA SER A 651 -7.18 19.04 22.83
C SER A 651 -7.46 20.37 23.55
N ASP A 652 -8.42 20.35 24.47
CA ASP A 652 -8.89 21.48 25.25
C ASP A 652 -9.64 21.02 26.51
N ASP A 653 -9.85 21.94 27.45
CA ASP A 653 -10.38 21.66 28.79
C ASP A 653 -11.90 21.38 28.81
N VAL A 654 -12.61 21.59 27.70
CA VAL A 654 -14.06 21.32 27.64
C VAL A 654 -14.37 19.84 27.37
N VAL A 655 -13.36 19.02 27.07
CA VAL A 655 -13.48 17.56 27.03
C VAL A 655 -13.42 17.01 28.45
N LYS A 656 -14.56 16.53 28.96
CA LYS A 656 -14.66 15.98 30.32
C LYS A 656 -14.53 14.46 30.29
N ILE A 657 -13.64 13.91 31.11
CA ILE A 657 -13.40 12.46 31.16
C ILE A 657 -13.58 11.94 32.57
N LYS A 658 -14.33 10.84 32.70
CA LYS A 658 -14.53 10.09 33.94
C LYS A 658 -14.15 8.62 33.73
N ILE A 659 -13.21 8.13 34.54
CA ILE A 659 -12.90 6.70 34.55
C ILE A 659 -14.00 5.94 35.30
N LEU A 660 -14.61 4.97 34.63
CA LEU A 660 -15.66 4.11 35.16
C LEU A 660 -15.06 2.99 36.03
N LYS A 661 -15.91 2.36 36.83
CA LYS A 661 -15.50 1.27 37.75
C LYS A 661 -14.85 0.09 37.02
N ASP A 662 -15.24 -0.17 35.78
CA ASP A 662 -14.69 -1.24 34.95
C ASP A 662 -13.37 -0.85 34.23
N GLY A 663 -12.88 0.37 34.45
CA GLY A 663 -11.63 0.89 33.88
C GLY A 663 -11.78 1.53 32.49
N ARG A 664 -12.98 1.56 31.91
CA ARG A 664 -13.27 2.31 30.67
C ARG A 664 -13.44 3.81 30.97
N ALA A 665 -13.36 4.66 29.95
CA ALA A 665 -13.61 6.09 30.09
C ALA A 665 -14.98 6.47 29.54
N GLU A 666 -15.75 7.20 30.34
CA GLU A 666 -16.84 8.04 29.85
C GLU A 666 -16.25 9.39 29.45
N ILE A 667 -16.49 9.80 28.20
CA ILE A 667 -16.00 11.04 27.62
C ILE A 667 -17.20 11.88 27.21
N ILE A 668 -17.21 13.15 27.62
CA ILE A 668 -18.19 14.15 27.18
C ILE A 668 -17.44 15.18 26.34
N PHE A 669 -17.70 15.17 25.05
CA PHE A 669 -17.18 16.15 24.10
C PHE A 669 -18.15 17.31 23.99
N ASN A 670 -17.77 18.48 24.50
CA ASN A 670 -18.55 19.70 24.38
C ASN A 670 -18.04 20.54 23.20
N PHE A 671 -18.94 20.85 22.27
CA PHE A 671 -18.65 21.65 21.09
C PHE A 671 -19.49 22.93 21.12
N GLU A 672 -18.84 24.08 21.00
CA GLU A 672 -19.52 25.38 20.83
C GLU A 672 -19.85 25.68 19.36
N ARG A 673 -19.18 24.98 18.43
CA ARG A 673 -19.34 25.03 16.98
C ARG A 673 -18.81 23.73 16.37
N GLY A 674 -19.03 23.53 15.07
CA GLY A 674 -18.43 22.44 14.32
C GLY A 674 -16.89 22.41 14.45
N GLY A 675 -16.31 21.23 14.55
CA GLY A 675 -14.88 21.04 14.79
C GLY A 675 -14.52 19.60 15.16
N ALA A 676 -13.33 19.45 15.74
CA ALA A 676 -12.86 18.19 16.28
C ALA A 676 -12.37 18.35 17.73
N LYS A 677 -12.41 17.25 18.48
CA LYS A 677 -11.90 17.13 19.85
C LYS A 677 -11.11 15.83 19.98
N ILE A 678 -10.07 15.87 20.81
CA ILE A 678 -9.15 14.74 20.99
C ILE A 678 -9.01 14.42 22.47
N ALA A 679 -9.04 13.14 22.81
CA ALA A 679 -8.66 12.60 24.10
C ALA A 679 -7.49 11.62 23.91
N PHE A 680 -6.37 11.90 24.55
CA PHE A 680 -5.20 11.03 24.59
C PHE A 680 -5.16 10.28 25.93
N PHE A 681 -4.83 9.00 25.86
CA PHE A 681 -4.65 8.13 27.01
C PHE A 681 -3.23 7.57 27.02
N GLY A 682 -2.52 7.72 28.14
CA GLY A 682 -1.14 7.28 28.29
C GLY A 682 -0.09 8.35 28.00
N THR A 683 -0.46 9.63 28.03
CA THR A 683 0.38 10.78 27.68
C THR A 683 0.63 11.71 28.86
N GLU A 684 1.85 12.25 28.96
CA GLU A 684 2.26 13.23 29.99
C GLU A 684 2.49 14.64 29.45
#